data_AF-A0A2E1X2C3-F1
#
_entry.id   AF-A0A2E1X2C3-F1
#
_cell.length_a   1.000
_cell.length_b   1.000
_cell.length_c   1.000
_cell.angle_alpha   90.00
_cell.angle_beta   90.00
_cell.angle_gamma   90.00
#
_symmetry.space_group_name_H-M   'P 1'
#
loop_
_entity.id
_entity.type
_entity.pdbx_description
1 polymer ?
#
loop_
_entity_poly.entity_id
_entity_poly.type
_entity_poly.pdbx_seq_one_letter_code
_entity_poly.pdbx_strand_id
1 'polypeptide(L)'
;MVRETLGNGFVVGIELLEINGNLITVWEGIDPSEIGTPVEFSVDFPQTSQLVIGAKIIIDTNRHAVIWEEIDAISISGSIVQDCNSNSIIDSCEIAAGDVDDCNSNGVPDECENLPDCDGDGLSDACELGSTEADCNGNSIPDSCELMAGSATDCNANGILDECDMNTGSGQDCDRNGILDECDIASGNFEDCNDNGVIDGCELTRVDLRGNWDGFSGQYADVWGYEDHAYIGRFYDSAVDIISVVDPSDPQHVAEYALPAPNQNADARDIKVADGMLFIGLEADGNGSVHVVDVRDPANPVAAFDIVLASYLTVHNLFYHQGFLYIVDLSAGTGVAIVDLRAIDLDNPPNSPITDHLWTITDGGVHDVVAQGDRLYVCKLGSGLWIYDITDLANTPPQALGSGPGISTHSCWPTADGNFVITGEERLGGGIKVYQVTDNPDGTVSLDIADEVNFSQSSAFSVHNQGVIGNRVYNAWFQSGLQVFDVDPDTGWLEWVAGYDTFEQPTLPTYDGAWGIYPFLGDDRILISDISNGLFVLELTDLDGDDDGVIDGCEPELFIRGEINGDGSLDIADVIYSLDYLFGEITLSCQDAADTNDDGLLNIADPISLLGFLFSGNAVPPAPFPDCGADPTDDLLECQSSENCN
;
A
#
# COMPACT_ATOMS: atom_id res chain seq x y z
N MET A 1 69.58 4.66 12.44
CA MET A 1 70.59 4.64 13.52
C MET A 1 72.00 4.72 12.92
N VAL A 2 72.83 5.61 13.44
CA VAL A 2 74.27 5.74 13.15
C VAL A 2 75.01 5.57 14.47
N ARG A 3 75.88 4.57 14.57
CA ARG A 3 76.67 4.28 15.77
C ARG A 3 78.04 4.94 15.63
N GLU A 4 78.27 5.99 16.41
CA GLU A 4 79.56 6.69 16.50
C GLU A 4 80.35 6.16 17.70
N THR A 5 81.61 5.77 17.50
CA THR A 5 82.48 5.20 18.55
C THR A 5 83.62 6.12 18.96
N LEU A 6 84.03 7.02 18.08
CA LEU A 6 85.12 7.97 18.30
C LEU A 6 84.83 9.28 17.57
N GLY A 7 85.10 10.43 18.22
CA GLY A 7 84.94 11.74 17.60
C GLY A 7 83.49 12.14 17.29
N ASN A 8 82.52 11.59 18.00
CA ASN A 8 81.06 11.76 17.85
C ASN A 8 80.59 13.22 17.67
N GLY A 9 79.41 13.39 17.07
CA GLY A 9 78.80 14.70 16.86
C GLY A 9 79.17 15.33 15.52
N PHE A 10 79.62 14.51 14.56
CA PHE A 10 80.12 14.93 13.25
C PHE A 10 79.20 14.56 12.08
N VAL A 11 78.10 13.82 12.33
CA VAL A 11 77.02 13.63 11.35
C VAL A 11 76.22 14.93 11.21
N VAL A 12 76.08 15.40 9.97
CA VAL A 12 75.38 16.66 9.64
C VAL A 12 74.19 16.48 8.70
N GLY A 13 74.01 15.28 8.16
CA GLY A 13 72.84 14.95 7.35
C GLY A 13 72.68 13.44 7.14
N ILE A 14 71.45 13.01 6.92
CA ILE A 14 71.10 11.64 6.56
C ILE A 14 70.17 11.71 5.35
N GLU A 15 70.57 11.06 4.27
CA GLU A 15 69.76 10.82 3.09
C GLU A 15 69.46 9.32 2.97
N LEU A 16 68.27 8.96 2.53
CA LEU A 16 67.91 7.59 2.18
C LEU A 16 68.03 7.38 0.68
N LEU A 17 68.58 6.24 0.29
CA LEU A 17 68.65 5.81 -1.11
C LEU A 17 67.44 4.94 -1.40
N GLU A 18 66.53 5.47 -2.21
CA GLU A 18 65.44 4.70 -2.79
C GLU A 18 65.99 3.71 -3.84
N ILE A 19 65.26 2.62 -4.08
CA ILE A 19 65.60 1.60 -5.07
C ILE A 19 65.70 2.15 -6.51
N ASN A 20 64.97 3.22 -6.82
CA ASN A 20 65.05 3.96 -8.09
C ASN A 20 66.34 4.80 -8.23
N GLY A 21 67.17 4.89 -7.17
CA GLY A 21 68.42 5.65 -7.13
C GLY A 21 68.30 7.08 -6.62
N ASN A 22 67.10 7.55 -6.26
CA ASN A 22 66.89 8.87 -5.67
C ASN A 22 67.40 8.93 -4.24
N LEU A 23 67.97 10.08 -3.88
CA LEU A 23 68.37 10.39 -2.51
C LEU A 23 67.35 11.34 -1.89
N ILE A 24 66.69 10.90 -0.82
CA ILE A 24 65.75 11.71 -0.05
C ILE A 24 66.41 12.13 1.25
N THR A 25 66.55 13.42 1.47
CA THR A 25 67.01 13.98 2.72
C THR A 25 65.95 13.77 3.80
N VAL A 26 66.24 12.91 4.77
CA VAL A 26 65.34 12.64 5.91
C VAL A 26 65.74 13.42 7.16
N TRP A 27 66.97 13.90 7.22
CA TRP A 27 67.44 14.75 8.31
C TRP A 27 68.64 15.60 7.91
N GLU A 28 68.65 16.85 8.36
CA GLU A 28 69.79 17.77 8.30
C GLU A 28 69.93 18.48 9.65
N GLY A 29 71.16 18.65 10.10
CA GLY A 29 71.43 19.27 11.40
C GLY A 29 72.86 19.08 11.84
N ILE A 30 73.07 19.11 13.14
CA ILE A 30 74.35 18.73 13.75
C ILE A 30 74.01 17.69 14.81
N ASP A 31 74.66 16.53 14.73
CA ASP A 31 74.54 15.49 15.73
C ASP A 31 74.95 16.07 17.10
N PRO A 32 74.04 16.06 18.11
CA PRO A 32 74.29 16.66 19.41
C PRO A 32 75.21 15.82 20.31
N SER A 33 75.67 14.66 19.87
CA SER A 33 76.50 13.75 20.65
C SER A 33 77.85 14.38 21.02
N GLU A 34 78.25 14.26 22.29
CA GLU A 34 79.51 14.81 22.81
C GLU A 34 80.67 13.82 22.66
N ILE A 35 81.90 14.36 22.56
CA ILE A 35 83.13 13.57 22.44
C ILE A 35 83.38 12.77 23.73
N GLY A 36 83.66 11.46 23.59
CA GLY A 36 84.33 10.68 24.65
C GLY A 36 83.66 9.37 25.07
N THR A 37 82.49 9.03 24.53
CA THR A 37 81.81 7.73 24.74
C THR A 37 81.04 7.32 23.49
N PRO A 38 80.95 6.03 23.13
CA PRO A 38 80.12 5.60 21.99
C PRO A 38 78.65 5.99 22.13
N VAL A 39 78.03 6.49 21.05
CA VAL A 39 76.61 6.93 20.99
C VAL A 39 75.92 6.32 19.77
N GLU A 40 74.63 6.02 19.91
CA GLU A 40 73.74 5.64 18.81
C GLU A 40 72.83 6.83 18.47
N PHE A 41 73.19 7.58 17.43
CA PHE A 41 72.37 8.67 16.92
C PHE A 41 71.24 8.10 16.05
N SER A 42 70.00 8.41 16.38
CA SER A 42 68.82 7.90 15.65
C SER A 42 67.89 9.04 15.24
N VAL A 43 67.34 8.88 14.05
CA VAL A 43 66.40 9.82 13.41
C VAL A 43 65.23 8.98 12.93
N ASP A 44 64.02 9.38 13.33
CA ASP A 44 62.77 8.85 12.80
C ASP A 44 62.33 9.66 11.58
N PHE A 45 61.77 8.99 10.57
CA PHE A 45 61.30 9.60 9.33
C PHE A 45 59.96 8.98 8.89
N PRO A 46 59.11 9.72 8.13
CA PRO A 46 57.86 9.17 7.60
C PRO A 46 58.10 8.00 6.63
N GLN A 47 57.07 7.17 6.42
CA GLN A 47 57.12 6.13 5.39
C GLN A 47 57.41 6.74 4.01
N THR A 48 58.37 6.14 3.29
CA THR A 48 58.70 6.50 1.92
C THR A 48 57.73 5.83 0.96
N SER A 49 57.44 6.46 -0.19
CA SER A 49 56.60 5.88 -1.24
C SER A 49 57.28 4.78 -2.05
N GLN A 50 58.56 4.52 -1.78
CA GLN A 50 59.41 3.54 -2.46
C GLN A 50 60.23 2.73 -1.45
N LEU A 51 60.69 1.55 -1.87
CA LEU A 51 61.59 0.74 -1.06
C LEU A 51 62.96 1.44 -0.88
N VAL A 52 63.40 1.56 0.37
CA VAL A 52 64.72 2.12 0.73
C VAL A 52 65.77 1.00 0.76
N ILE A 53 66.81 1.13 -0.06
CA ILE A 53 67.87 0.13 -0.22
C ILE A 53 69.20 0.55 0.43
N GLY A 54 69.28 1.78 0.95
CA GLY A 54 70.48 2.26 1.63
C GLY A 54 70.29 3.61 2.31
N ALA A 55 71.33 4.04 3.01
CA ALA A 55 71.42 5.39 3.58
C ALA A 55 72.78 5.98 3.27
N LYS A 56 72.79 7.27 2.93
CA LYS A 56 73.97 8.10 2.76
C LYS A 56 74.08 9.02 3.95
N ILE A 57 75.18 8.88 4.69
CA ILE A 57 75.49 9.71 5.86
C ILE A 57 76.42 10.84 5.42
N ILE A 58 76.01 12.07 5.71
CA ILE A 58 76.78 13.29 5.44
C ILE A 58 77.48 13.67 6.73
N ILE A 59 78.79 13.88 6.65
CA ILE A 59 79.65 14.16 7.79
C ILE A 59 80.46 15.45 7.61
N ASP A 60 80.76 16.14 8.70
CA ASP A 60 81.73 17.24 8.74
C ASP A 60 83.05 16.77 9.36
N THR A 61 84.03 16.49 8.50
CA THR A 61 85.36 15.99 8.92
C THR A 61 86.23 17.02 9.64
N ASN A 62 85.78 18.28 9.75
CA ASN A 62 86.50 19.33 10.46
C ASN A 62 85.90 19.63 11.84
N ARG A 63 84.87 18.88 12.24
CA ARG A 63 84.16 19.08 13.50
C ARG A 63 85.13 18.97 14.68
N HIS A 64 86.06 18.02 14.63
CA HIS A 64 87.09 17.84 15.66
C HIS A 64 88.52 17.87 15.10
N ALA A 65 89.20 19.01 15.23
CA ALA A 65 90.54 19.21 14.68
C ALA A 65 91.69 18.37 15.30
N VAL A 66 91.43 17.55 16.32
CA VAL A 66 92.49 16.91 17.15
C VAL A 66 92.26 15.42 17.44
N ILE A 67 91.16 14.83 16.96
CA ILE A 67 90.84 13.41 17.16
C ILE A 67 90.31 12.78 15.86
N TRP A 68 90.41 11.46 15.75
CA TRP A 68 89.78 10.71 14.67
C TRP A 68 88.27 10.60 14.89
N GLU A 69 87.52 10.61 13.81
CA GLU A 69 86.06 10.47 13.77
C GLU A 69 85.73 9.10 13.15
N GLU A 70 84.87 8.32 13.81
CA GLU A 70 84.57 6.94 13.43
C GLU A 70 83.07 6.63 13.58
N ILE A 71 82.46 6.18 12.47
CA ILE A 71 81.16 5.51 12.45
C ILE A 71 81.44 4.00 12.35
N ASP A 72 80.99 3.25 13.35
CA ASP A 72 81.19 1.80 13.44
C ASP A 72 80.09 1.02 12.70
N ALA A 73 78.84 1.47 12.79
CA ALA A 73 77.72 0.82 12.14
C ALA A 73 76.60 1.80 11.78
N ILE A 74 75.86 1.46 10.73
CA ILE A 74 74.63 2.13 10.34
C ILE A 74 73.55 1.06 10.24
N SER A 75 72.38 1.34 10.80
CA SER A 75 71.20 0.49 10.69
C SER A 75 70.00 1.32 10.27
N ILE A 76 69.28 0.82 9.28
CA ILE A 76 67.96 1.30 8.86
C ILE A 76 66.97 0.24 9.34
N SER A 77 65.89 0.66 9.99
CA SER A 77 64.85 -0.23 10.47
C SER A 77 63.48 0.35 10.15
N GLY A 78 62.60 -0.48 9.61
CA GLY A 78 61.21 -0.15 9.28
C GLY A 78 60.40 -1.41 8.98
N SER A 79 59.08 -1.28 8.92
CA SER A 79 58.20 -2.35 8.45
C SER A 79 58.30 -2.46 6.93
N ILE A 80 58.51 -3.67 6.42
CA ILE A 80 58.45 -3.94 4.98
C ILE A 80 56.96 -4.02 4.65
N VAL A 81 56.47 -3.10 3.83
CA VAL A 81 55.07 -3.09 3.34
C VAL A 81 55.00 -3.96 2.08
N GLN A 82 53.81 -4.48 1.79
CA GLN A 82 53.53 -5.36 0.65
C GLN A 82 53.71 -4.60 -0.68
N ASP A 83 54.43 -5.24 -1.61
CA ASP A 83 54.65 -4.83 -3.01
C ASP A 83 54.43 -6.12 -3.80
N CYS A 84 53.17 -6.37 -4.13
CA CYS A 84 52.72 -7.66 -4.65
C CYS A 84 53.09 -7.84 -6.13
N ASN A 85 53.05 -6.77 -6.92
CA ASN A 85 53.41 -6.75 -8.33
C ASN A 85 54.93 -6.59 -8.56
N SER A 86 55.70 -6.40 -7.49
CA SER A 86 57.16 -6.25 -7.50
C SER A 86 57.66 -5.08 -8.35
N ASN A 87 56.85 -4.03 -8.50
CA ASN A 87 57.19 -2.87 -9.31
C ASN A 87 58.00 -1.81 -8.55
N SER A 88 58.31 -2.08 -7.27
CA SER A 88 59.10 -1.23 -6.36
C SER A 88 58.37 0.00 -5.80
N ILE A 89 57.09 0.16 -6.14
CA ILE A 89 56.13 1.01 -5.43
C ILE A 89 55.42 0.10 -4.41
N ILE A 90 55.01 0.68 -3.29
CA ILE A 90 54.27 -0.07 -2.27
C ILE A 90 52.78 -0.02 -2.64
N ASP A 91 52.10 -1.16 -2.54
CA ASP A 91 50.67 -1.36 -2.83
C ASP A 91 49.78 -0.20 -2.33
N SER A 92 49.90 0.13 -1.03
CA SER A 92 49.12 1.22 -0.41
C SER A 92 49.36 2.61 -1.03
N CYS A 93 50.52 2.85 -1.62
CA CYS A 93 50.84 4.09 -2.33
C CYS A 93 50.27 4.10 -3.74
N GLU A 94 50.22 2.94 -4.41
CA GLU A 94 49.60 2.79 -5.73
C GLU A 94 48.09 3.02 -5.66
N ILE A 95 47.44 2.39 -4.67
CA ILE A 95 46.00 2.57 -4.39
C ILE A 95 45.71 4.04 -4.07
N ALA A 96 46.51 4.66 -3.18
CA ALA A 96 46.33 6.07 -2.82
C ALA A 96 46.59 7.05 -3.98
N ALA A 97 47.41 6.67 -4.96
CA ALA A 97 47.66 7.44 -6.16
C ALA A 97 46.57 7.25 -7.24
N GLY A 98 45.76 6.19 -7.12
CA GLY A 98 44.81 5.75 -8.16
C GLY A 98 45.51 5.14 -9.37
N ASP A 99 46.70 4.56 -9.16
CA ASP A 99 47.49 3.92 -10.23
C ASP A 99 47.05 2.45 -10.46
N VAL A 100 46.38 1.85 -9.47
CA VAL A 100 45.82 0.49 -9.48
C VAL A 100 44.42 0.51 -8.84
N ASP A 101 43.57 -0.44 -9.22
CA ASP A 101 42.24 -0.62 -8.66
C ASP A 101 42.30 -1.44 -7.35
N ASP A 102 41.45 -1.08 -6.38
CA ASP A 102 41.20 -1.78 -5.10
C ASP A 102 39.70 -1.70 -4.83
N CYS A 103 38.92 -2.35 -5.69
CA CYS A 103 37.47 -2.19 -5.72
C CYS A 103 36.79 -2.74 -4.46
N ASN A 104 37.37 -3.79 -3.86
CA ASN A 104 36.88 -4.35 -2.58
C ASN A 104 37.39 -3.59 -1.34
N SER A 105 38.26 -2.58 -1.52
CA SER A 105 38.82 -1.72 -0.48
C SER A 105 39.55 -2.46 0.65
N ASN A 106 40.17 -3.60 0.34
CA ASN A 106 40.88 -4.41 1.33
C ASN A 106 42.35 -3.97 1.50
N GLY A 107 42.83 -3.04 0.68
CA GLY A 107 44.19 -2.49 0.73
C GLY A 107 45.23 -3.30 -0.03
N VAL A 108 44.81 -4.24 -0.88
CA VAL A 108 45.62 -5.00 -1.83
C VAL A 108 45.13 -4.66 -3.25
N PRO A 109 46.01 -4.35 -4.21
CA PRO A 109 45.62 -4.10 -5.59
C PRO A 109 44.91 -5.32 -6.20
N ASP A 110 43.83 -5.09 -6.95
CA ASP A 110 43.01 -6.16 -7.54
C ASP A 110 43.84 -7.10 -8.45
N GLU A 111 44.84 -6.56 -9.17
CA GLU A 111 45.77 -7.33 -10.02
C GLU A 111 46.63 -8.36 -9.24
N CYS A 112 46.73 -8.19 -7.93
CA CYS A 112 47.44 -9.07 -7.03
C CYS A 112 46.53 -10.06 -6.30
N GLU A 113 45.24 -9.96 -6.56
CA GLU A 113 44.21 -10.83 -6.04
C GLU A 113 43.71 -11.76 -7.15
N ASN A 114 43.08 -12.86 -6.72
CA ASN A 114 42.31 -13.70 -7.64
C ASN A 114 40.84 -13.46 -7.35
N LEU A 115 40.36 -12.29 -7.78
CA LEU A 115 38.98 -11.90 -7.63
C LEU A 115 38.09 -12.63 -8.66
N PRO A 116 36.82 -12.89 -8.32
CA PRO A 116 35.81 -13.30 -9.28
C PRO A 116 35.69 -12.28 -10.42
N ASP A 117 35.58 -12.81 -11.65
CA ASP A 117 35.32 -12.10 -12.91
C ASP A 117 34.44 -13.07 -13.70
N CYS A 118 33.12 -12.85 -13.62
CA CYS A 118 32.14 -13.81 -14.08
C CYS A 118 32.00 -13.80 -15.62
N ASP A 119 32.19 -12.64 -16.26
CA ASP A 119 31.96 -12.42 -17.68
C ASP A 119 33.26 -12.51 -18.51
N GLY A 120 34.41 -12.48 -17.84
CA GLY A 120 35.74 -12.64 -18.40
C GLY A 120 36.26 -11.40 -19.13
N ASP A 121 35.73 -10.21 -18.82
CA ASP A 121 36.15 -8.96 -19.46
C ASP A 121 37.46 -8.40 -18.89
N GLY A 122 37.91 -8.95 -17.76
CA GLY A 122 39.15 -8.59 -17.07
C GLY A 122 39.02 -7.51 -16.00
N LEU A 123 37.80 -7.03 -15.72
CA LEU A 123 37.43 -6.34 -14.49
C LEU A 123 36.90 -7.37 -13.49
N SER A 124 37.10 -7.14 -12.20
CA SER A 124 36.50 -8.01 -11.20
C SER A 124 35.04 -7.64 -10.97
N ASP A 125 34.21 -8.61 -10.58
CA ASP A 125 32.80 -8.39 -10.23
C ASP A 125 32.67 -7.18 -9.27
N ALA A 126 33.57 -7.08 -8.28
CA ALA A 126 33.60 -6.00 -7.29
C ALA A 126 33.85 -4.60 -7.89
N CYS A 127 34.52 -4.51 -9.04
CA CYS A 127 34.75 -3.24 -9.77
C CYS A 127 33.57 -2.80 -10.62
N GLU A 128 32.73 -3.76 -11.03
CA GLU A 128 31.59 -3.52 -11.91
C GLU A 128 30.35 -3.08 -11.13
N LEU A 129 30.27 -3.50 -9.86
CA LEU A 129 29.24 -3.08 -8.90
C LEU A 129 29.14 -1.54 -8.82
N GLY A 130 28.03 -1.00 -9.34
CA GLY A 130 27.71 0.43 -9.26
C GLY A 130 28.34 1.32 -10.34
N SER A 131 29.06 0.74 -11.31
CA SER A 131 29.62 1.47 -12.46
C SER A 131 28.96 1.10 -13.79
N THR A 132 28.77 -0.19 -14.06
CA THR A 132 28.16 -0.72 -15.30
C THR A 132 27.10 -1.78 -15.04
N GLU A 133 27.20 -2.52 -13.93
CA GLU A 133 26.31 -3.62 -13.60
C GLU A 133 25.54 -3.34 -12.29
N ALA A 134 24.31 -3.86 -12.22
CA ALA A 134 23.44 -3.77 -11.06
C ALA A 134 23.67 -4.96 -10.10
N ASP A 135 23.45 -4.73 -8.80
CA ASP A 135 23.41 -5.73 -7.73
C ASP A 135 22.26 -5.32 -6.82
N CYS A 136 21.07 -5.72 -7.24
CA CYS A 136 19.84 -5.23 -6.65
C CYS A 136 19.51 -5.93 -5.31
N ASN A 137 19.97 -7.16 -5.10
CA ASN A 137 19.80 -7.91 -3.85
C ASN A 137 20.94 -7.65 -2.83
N GLY A 138 22.01 -6.97 -3.25
CA GLY A 138 23.13 -6.56 -2.39
C GLY A 138 24.05 -7.72 -1.99
N ASN A 139 24.08 -8.81 -2.76
CA ASN A 139 24.86 -9.99 -2.45
C ASN A 139 26.34 -9.90 -2.92
N SER A 140 26.71 -8.77 -3.53
CA SER A 140 28.04 -8.50 -4.10
C SER A 140 28.41 -9.35 -5.33
N ILE A 141 27.41 -9.87 -6.04
CA ILE A 141 27.53 -10.52 -7.33
C ILE A 141 26.65 -9.70 -8.30
N PRO A 142 27.17 -9.29 -9.47
CA PRO A 142 26.34 -8.60 -10.46
C PRO A 142 25.13 -9.44 -10.91
N ASP A 143 23.97 -8.81 -11.08
CA ASP A 143 22.71 -9.47 -11.46
C ASP A 143 22.88 -10.30 -12.76
N SER A 144 23.64 -9.78 -13.72
CA SER A 144 23.96 -10.47 -14.99
C SER A 144 24.74 -11.77 -14.79
N CYS A 145 25.63 -11.82 -13.79
CA CYS A 145 26.35 -13.03 -13.40
C CYS A 145 25.40 -14.07 -12.80
N GLU A 146 24.42 -13.64 -11.99
CA GLU A 146 23.45 -14.54 -11.37
C GLU A 146 22.54 -15.21 -12.39
N LEU A 147 22.10 -14.45 -13.39
CA LEU A 147 21.35 -14.98 -14.53
C LEU A 147 22.17 -15.96 -15.36
N MET A 148 23.45 -15.65 -15.60
CA MET A 148 24.34 -16.57 -16.32
C MET A 148 24.60 -17.87 -15.55
N ALA A 149 24.74 -17.78 -14.24
CA ALA A 149 24.96 -18.92 -13.35
C ALA A 149 23.68 -19.75 -13.11
N GLY A 150 22.50 -19.18 -13.40
CA GLY A 150 21.20 -19.77 -13.07
C GLY A 150 20.96 -19.85 -11.56
N SER A 151 21.59 -18.96 -10.79
CA SER A 151 21.36 -18.81 -9.34
C SER A 151 20.19 -17.88 -9.02
N ALA A 152 19.77 -17.07 -9.99
CA ALA A 152 18.58 -16.22 -9.94
C ALA A 152 17.72 -16.43 -11.19
N THR A 153 16.48 -15.95 -11.15
CA THR A 153 15.50 -16.01 -12.24
C THR A 153 15.20 -14.60 -12.77
N ASP A 154 15.02 -14.53 -14.09
CA ASP A 154 14.52 -13.39 -14.87
C ASP A 154 13.54 -14.01 -15.86
N CYS A 155 12.31 -14.23 -15.39
CA CYS A 155 11.32 -15.01 -16.13
C CYS A 155 10.67 -14.19 -17.25
N ASN A 156 10.62 -12.87 -17.12
CA ASN A 156 10.11 -11.94 -18.13
C ASN A 156 11.18 -11.49 -19.15
N ALA A 157 12.43 -11.89 -18.95
CA ALA A 157 13.59 -11.60 -19.78
C ALA A 157 13.85 -10.10 -19.96
N ASN A 158 13.54 -9.28 -18.96
CA ASN A 158 13.75 -7.83 -18.98
C ASN A 158 15.20 -7.44 -18.59
N GLY A 159 16.00 -8.39 -18.09
CA GLY A 159 17.38 -8.21 -17.65
C GLY A 159 17.54 -7.78 -16.19
N ILE A 160 16.46 -7.77 -15.42
CA ILE A 160 16.39 -7.54 -13.97
C ILE A 160 15.97 -8.87 -13.33
N LEU A 161 16.47 -9.16 -12.13
CA LEU A 161 16.06 -10.37 -11.40
C LEU A 161 14.62 -10.22 -10.91
N ASP A 162 13.85 -11.31 -10.89
CA ASP A 162 12.45 -11.30 -10.40
C ASP A 162 12.35 -10.73 -8.97
N GLU A 163 13.30 -11.08 -8.09
CA GLU A 163 13.39 -10.53 -6.72
C GLU A 163 13.52 -8.99 -6.71
N CYS A 164 14.14 -8.44 -7.74
CA CYS A 164 14.39 -7.03 -7.87
C CYS A 164 13.24 -6.30 -8.56
N ASP A 165 12.56 -6.97 -9.49
CA ASP A 165 11.28 -6.50 -10.02
C ASP A 165 10.26 -6.34 -8.89
N MET A 166 10.16 -7.32 -7.98
CA MET A 166 9.33 -7.24 -6.78
C MET A 166 9.74 -6.09 -5.84
N ASN A 167 11.04 -5.94 -5.55
CA ASN A 167 11.54 -4.91 -4.62
C ASN A 167 11.40 -3.48 -5.16
N THR A 168 11.41 -3.31 -6.48
CA THR A 168 11.26 -2.00 -7.13
C THR A 168 9.81 -1.68 -7.50
N GLY A 169 8.90 -2.65 -7.33
CA GLY A 169 7.50 -2.54 -7.72
C GLY A 169 7.29 -2.52 -9.24
N SER A 170 8.25 -3.06 -10.00
CA SER A 170 8.16 -3.21 -11.46
C SER A 170 7.60 -4.57 -11.88
N GLY A 171 7.56 -5.54 -10.97
CA GLY A 171 6.83 -6.81 -11.12
C GLY A 171 5.69 -6.92 -10.09
N GLN A 172 4.60 -7.58 -10.47
CA GLN A 172 3.46 -7.91 -9.61
C GLN A 172 3.59 -9.36 -9.15
N ASP A 173 3.37 -9.61 -7.86
CA ASP A 173 3.28 -10.94 -7.22
C ASP A 173 2.10 -10.84 -6.25
N CYS A 174 0.90 -11.05 -6.79
CA CYS A 174 -0.33 -10.76 -6.06
C CYS A 174 -0.66 -11.86 -5.04
N ASP A 175 -0.36 -13.13 -5.33
CA ASP A 175 -0.57 -14.26 -4.43
C ASP A 175 0.56 -14.45 -3.40
N ARG A 176 1.64 -13.67 -3.54
CA ARG A 176 2.80 -13.62 -2.65
C ARG A 176 3.53 -14.94 -2.56
N ASN A 177 3.51 -15.72 -3.64
CA ASN A 177 4.21 -17.00 -3.71
C ASN A 177 5.72 -16.82 -4.00
N GLY A 178 6.15 -15.60 -4.36
CA GLY A 178 7.52 -15.23 -4.68
C GLY A 178 7.89 -15.39 -6.16
N ILE A 179 6.89 -15.56 -7.04
CA ILE A 179 6.99 -15.60 -8.50
C ILE A 179 6.14 -14.45 -9.03
N LEU A 180 6.59 -13.81 -10.12
CA LEU A 180 5.80 -12.74 -10.74
C LEU A 180 4.54 -13.32 -11.43
N ASP A 181 3.43 -12.60 -11.39
CA ASP A 181 2.15 -13.01 -11.98
C ASP A 181 2.32 -13.41 -13.45
N GLU A 182 3.05 -12.60 -14.24
CA GLU A 182 3.34 -12.88 -15.65
C GLU A 182 4.08 -14.21 -15.88
N CYS A 183 4.85 -14.64 -14.89
CA CYS A 183 5.63 -15.87 -14.94
C CYS A 183 4.83 -17.07 -14.48
N ASP A 184 3.93 -16.87 -13.52
CA ASP A 184 2.91 -17.83 -13.14
C ASP A 184 1.97 -18.14 -14.30
N ILE A 185 1.50 -17.11 -15.01
CA ILE A 185 0.71 -17.24 -16.24
C ILE A 185 1.51 -17.98 -17.31
N ALA A 186 2.77 -17.57 -17.57
CA ALA A 186 3.61 -18.21 -18.57
C ALA A 186 3.93 -19.70 -18.26
N SER A 187 3.87 -20.09 -16.98
CA SER A 187 4.04 -21.48 -16.55
C SER A 187 2.83 -22.37 -16.88
N GLY A 188 1.67 -21.77 -17.16
CA GLY A 188 0.39 -22.44 -17.43
C GLY A 188 -0.23 -23.10 -16.21
N ASN A 189 0.16 -22.67 -15.00
CA ASN A 189 -0.43 -23.13 -13.75
C ASN A 189 -1.56 -22.22 -13.24
N PHE A 190 -1.66 -21.01 -13.81
CA PHE A 190 -2.63 -19.99 -13.46
C PHE A 190 -3.26 -19.44 -14.75
N GLU A 191 -4.53 -19.08 -14.66
CA GLU A 191 -5.29 -18.49 -15.76
C GLU A 191 -5.15 -16.95 -15.73
N ASP A 192 -5.18 -16.34 -16.92
CA ASP A 192 -5.31 -14.89 -17.18
C ASP A 192 -6.19 -14.76 -18.43
N CYS A 193 -7.50 -14.91 -18.28
CA CYS A 193 -8.40 -14.94 -19.42
C CYS A 193 -8.58 -13.57 -20.06
N ASN A 194 -8.33 -12.51 -19.30
CA ASN A 194 -8.51 -11.14 -19.74
C ASN A 194 -7.22 -10.55 -20.39
N ASP A 195 -6.13 -11.33 -20.40
CA ASP A 195 -4.80 -11.04 -20.93
C ASP A 195 -4.19 -9.73 -20.35
N ASN A 196 -4.47 -9.41 -19.08
CA ASN A 196 -3.97 -8.18 -18.46
C ASN A 196 -2.64 -8.35 -17.71
N GLY A 197 -2.13 -9.59 -17.59
CA GLY A 197 -0.87 -9.91 -16.94
C GLY A 197 -0.93 -10.12 -15.43
N VAL A 198 -2.12 -10.09 -14.83
CA VAL A 198 -2.40 -10.48 -13.44
C VAL A 198 -3.13 -11.83 -13.47
N ILE A 199 -2.83 -12.72 -12.54
CA ILE A 199 -3.54 -14.01 -12.46
C ILE A 199 -5.00 -13.78 -12.04
N ASP A 200 -5.95 -14.49 -12.67
CA ASP A 200 -7.38 -14.29 -12.41
C ASP A 200 -7.76 -14.55 -10.95
N GLY A 201 -7.04 -15.44 -10.26
CA GLY A 201 -7.20 -15.70 -8.83
C GLY A 201 -6.94 -14.48 -7.93
N CYS A 202 -6.33 -13.42 -8.47
CA CYS A 202 -6.14 -12.13 -7.80
C CYS A 202 -7.09 -11.03 -8.29
N GLU A 203 -7.96 -11.35 -9.24
CA GLU A 203 -8.91 -10.43 -9.87
C GLU A 203 -10.36 -10.93 -9.78
N LEU A 204 -10.65 -11.77 -8.77
CA LEU A 204 -12.00 -12.28 -8.50
C LEU A 204 -12.99 -11.18 -8.12
N THR A 205 -12.52 -9.96 -7.83
CA THR A 205 -13.36 -8.79 -7.62
C THR A 205 -12.67 -7.57 -8.21
N ARG A 206 -13.44 -6.65 -8.79
CA ARG A 206 -12.91 -5.35 -9.22
C ARG A 206 -13.79 -4.19 -8.81
N VAL A 207 -13.23 -2.98 -8.89
CA VAL A 207 -13.99 -1.74 -8.72
C VAL A 207 -14.15 -1.03 -10.06
N ASP A 208 -15.40 -0.78 -10.44
CA ASP A 208 -15.77 -0.08 -11.67
C ASP A 208 -16.27 1.35 -11.38
N LEU A 209 -15.83 2.33 -12.18
CA LEU A 209 -16.44 3.66 -12.16
C LEU A 209 -17.81 3.61 -12.84
N ARG A 210 -18.86 3.94 -12.09
CA ARG A 210 -20.21 4.13 -12.64
C ARG A 210 -20.38 5.54 -13.15
N GLY A 211 -20.09 6.52 -12.29
CA GLY A 211 -20.29 7.93 -12.62
C GLY A 211 -19.42 8.84 -11.76
N ASN A 212 -19.18 10.05 -12.27
CA ASN A 212 -18.47 11.10 -11.56
C ASN A 212 -19.23 12.41 -11.69
N TRP A 213 -19.28 13.17 -10.59
CA TRP A 213 -19.80 14.52 -10.56
C TRP A 213 -18.78 15.46 -9.94
N ASP A 214 -18.34 16.45 -10.71
CA ASP A 214 -17.49 17.55 -10.26
C ASP A 214 -18.06 18.89 -10.77
N GLY A 215 -18.97 19.47 -9.99
CA GLY A 215 -19.68 20.69 -10.35
C GLY A 215 -19.11 21.98 -9.75
N PHE A 216 -18.13 21.87 -8.85
CA PHE A 216 -17.62 22.97 -8.03
C PHE A 216 -16.10 23.12 -8.19
N SER A 217 -15.65 24.37 -8.36
CA SER A 217 -14.24 24.68 -8.64
C SER A 217 -13.38 24.87 -7.38
N GLY A 218 -13.75 24.26 -6.26
CA GLY A 218 -13.03 24.36 -4.99
C GLY A 218 -12.72 22.97 -4.43
N GLN A 219 -12.73 22.84 -3.11
CA GLN A 219 -12.39 21.60 -2.45
C GLN A 219 -13.61 20.98 -1.76
N TYR A 220 -13.75 19.66 -1.90
CA TYR A 220 -14.81 18.88 -1.28
C TYR A 220 -14.34 18.26 0.03
N ALA A 221 -15.29 18.04 0.95
CA ALA A 221 -15.08 17.47 2.27
C ALA A 221 -15.75 16.10 2.38
N ASP A 222 -16.40 15.78 3.51
CA ASP A 222 -17.05 14.48 3.71
C ASP A 222 -18.24 14.22 2.76
N VAL A 223 -18.58 12.94 2.58
CA VAL A 223 -19.75 12.47 1.84
C VAL A 223 -20.63 11.58 2.70
N TRP A 224 -21.94 11.70 2.56
CA TRP A 224 -22.89 10.81 3.19
C TRP A 224 -24.03 10.45 2.25
N GLY A 225 -24.37 9.17 2.16
CA GLY A 225 -25.51 8.67 1.40
C GLY A 225 -26.77 8.63 2.25
N TYR A 226 -27.92 8.98 1.68
CA TYR A 226 -29.22 8.77 2.30
C TYR A 226 -30.30 8.61 1.22
N GLU A 227 -31.01 7.49 1.26
CA GLU A 227 -31.87 7.04 0.16
C GLU A 227 -31.08 7.06 -1.16
N ASP A 228 -31.61 7.63 -2.23
CA ASP A 228 -30.94 7.68 -3.54
C ASP A 228 -30.12 8.96 -3.77
N HIS A 229 -29.61 9.59 -2.70
CA HIS A 229 -28.86 10.85 -2.77
C HIS A 229 -27.52 10.77 -2.04
N ALA A 230 -26.52 11.41 -2.64
CA ALA A 230 -25.25 11.73 -2.03
C ALA A 230 -25.25 13.19 -1.59
N TYR A 231 -24.83 13.44 -0.36
CA TYR A 231 -24.60 14.77 0.19
C TYR A 231 -23.09 14.95 0.32
N ILE A 232 -22.55 16.06 -0.17
CA ILE A 232 -21.10 16.32 -0.17
C ILE A 232 -20.82 17.72 0.38
N GLY A 233 -19.98 17.78 1.42
CA GLY A 233 -19.56 19.03 2.05
C GLY A 233 -18.52 19.79 1.22
N ARG A 234 -18.40 21.10 1.42
CA ARG A 234 -17.35 21.93 0.79
C ARG A 234 -16.43 22.57 1.83
N PHE A 235 -15.14 22.56 1.53
CA PHE A 235 -14.14 23.37 2.21
C PHE A 235 -14.19 24.82 1.73
N TYR A 236 -14.06 25.76 2.66
CA TYR A 236 -13.90 27.21 2.44
C TYR A 236 -15.04 27.93 1.69
N ASP A 237 -16.10 27.22 1.29
CA ASP A 237 -17.25 27.75 0.54
C ASP A 237 -18.59 27.58 1.29
N SER A 238 -18.57 26.94 2.47
CA SER A 238 -19.71 26.88 3.41
C SER A 238 -21.01 26.36 2.79
N ALA A 239 -20.96 25.28 2.02
CA ALA A 239 -22.13 24.69 1.38
C ALA A 239 -22.09 23.15 1.39
N VAL A 240 -23.25 22.55 1.14
CA VAL A 240 -23.41 21.12 0.88
C VAL A 240 -24.12 20.97 -0.47
N ASP A 241 -23.55 20.17 -1.37
CA ASP A 241 -24.24 19.76 -2.59
C ASP A 241 -25.04 18.49 -2.35
N ILE A 242 -26.20 18.41 -2.99
CA ILE A 242 -27.10 17.27 -2.97
C ILE A 242 -27.16 16.72 -4.39
N ILE A 243 -26.70 15.49 -4.56
CA ILE A 243 -26.57 14.81 -5.84
C ILE A 243 -27.50 13.58 -5.83
N SER A 244 -28.36 13.46 -6.83
CA SER A 244 -29.12 12.24 -7.06
C SER A 244 -28.22 11.18 -7.67
N VAL A 245 -28.19 10.00 -7.07
CA VAL A 245 -27.47 8.81 -7.55
C VAL A 245 -28.43 7.68 -7.95
N VAL A 246 -29.70 8.01 -8.21
CA VAL A 246 -30.73 7.07 -8.73
C VAL A 246 -30.22 6.33 -9.97
N ASP A 247 -29.63 7.07 -10.91
CA ASP A 247 -28.81 6.49 -11.97
C ASP A 247 -27.33 6.67 -11.57
N PRO A 248 -26.64 5.61 -11.11
CA PRO A 248 -25.26 5.72 -10.66
C PRO A 248 -24.30 6.09 -11.79
N SER A 249 -24.72 5.92 -13.06
CA SER A 249 -23.89 6.26 -14.22
C SER A 249 -23.95 7.73 -14.64
N ASP A 250 -24.98 8.46 -14.17
CA ASP A 250 -25.20 9.87 -14.49
C ASP A 250 -25.63 10.64 -13.23
N PRO A 251 -24.73 10.79 -12.23
CA PRO A 251 -25.04 11.52 -10.99
C PRO A 251 -25.49 12.96 -11.28
N GLN A 252 -26.70 13.30 -10.85
CA GLN A 252 -27.34 14.59 -11.17
C GLN A 252 -27.33 15.55 -9.98
N HIS A 253 -26.84 16.77 -10.18
CA HIS A 253 -26.98 17.83 -9.17
C HIS A 253 -28.47 18.18 -8.96
N VAL A 254 -28.94 18.02 -7.73
CA VAL A 254 -30.34 18.26 -7.34
C VAL A 254 -30.48 19.65 -6.72
N ALA A 255 -29.63 19.97 -5.75
CA ALA A 255 -29.65 21.24 -5.05
C ALA A 255 -28.29 21.55 -4.44
N GLU A 256 -28.05 22.84 -4.19
CA GLU A 256 -26.96 23.34 -3.35
C GLU A 256 -27.59 24.00 -2.12
N TYR A 257 -27.13 23.62 -0.93
CA TYR A 257 -27.48 24.29 0.31
C TYR A 257 -26.31 25.12 0.83
N ALA A 258 -26.34 26.42 0.55
CA ALA A 258 -25.39 27.38 1.10
C ALA A 258 -25.75 27.78 2.53
N LEU A 259 -24.78 27.70 3.44
CA LEU A 259 -24.98 28.03 4.86
C LEU A 259 -25.36 29.50 5.04
N PRO A 260 -26.45 29.81 5.75
CA PRO A 260 -26.84 31.19 6.02
C PRO A 260 -25.90 31.86 7.04
N ALA A 261 -25.95 33.19 7.13
CA ALA A 261 -25.24 33.91 8.18
C ALA A 261 -25.73 33.43 9.57
N PRO A 262 -24.82 33.25 10.55
CA PRO A 262 -23.43 33.72 10.57
C PRO A 262 -22.39 32.76 9.98
N ASN A 263 -22.79 31.58 9.49
CA ASN A 263 -21.89 30.45 9.20
C ASN A 263 -21.30 30.45 7.77
N GLN A 264 -21.36 31.59 7.07
CA GLN A 264 -20.96 31.74 5.65
C GLN A 264 -19.44 31.64 5.38
N ASN A 265 -18.63 31.39 6.41
CA ASN A 265 -17.18 31.18 6.24
C ASN A 265 -16.70 29.92 6.99
N ALA A 266 -17.63 29.06 7.39
CA ALA A 266 -17.33 27.80 8.06
C ALA A 266 -17.08 26.69 7.04
N ASP A 267 -16.26 25.71 7.41
CA ASP A 267 -16.07 24.52 6.60
C ASP A 267 -17.17 23.51 6.97
N ALA A 268 -17.91 23.03 5.97
CA ALA A 268 -18.83 21.90 6.14
C ALA A 268 -17.99 20.62 6.18
N ARG A 269 -17.25 20.44 7.29
CA ARG A 269 -16.14 19.49 7.43
C ARG A 269 -16.59 18.05 7.37
N ASP A 270 -17.62 17.74 8.14
CA ASP A 270 -18.20 16.42 8.28
C ASP A 270 -19.73 16.53 8.27
N ILE A 271 -20.40 15.63 7.56
CA ILE A 271 -21.85 15.68 7.37
C ILE A 271 -22.46 14.31 7.61
N LYS A 272 -23.66 14.29 8.18
CA LYS A 272 -24.43 13.06 8.39
C LYS A 272 -25.88 13.31 8.04
N VAL A 273 -26.55 12.35 7.41
CA VAL A 273 -27.99 12.44 7.12
C VAL A 273 -28.72 11.27 7.73
N ALA A 274 -29.73 11.56 8.53
CA ALA A 274 -30.60 10.55 9.13
C ALA A 274 -31.96 11.16 9.51
N ASP A 275 -33.03 10.36 9.43
CA ASP A 275 -34.39 10.75 9.78
C ASP A 275 -34.86 12.06 9.09
N GLY A 276 -34.43 12.27 7.84
CA GLY A 276 -34.71 13.47 7.06
C GLY A 276 -33.98 14.74 7.52
N MET A 277 -33.00 14.61 8.43
CA MET A 277 -32.14 15.70 8.89
C MET A 277 -30.74 15.55 8.31
N LEU A 278 -30.25 16.60 7.67
CA LEU A 278 -28.84 16.78 7.36
C LEU A 278 -28.18 17.56 8.50
N PHE A 279 -27.21 16.92 9.14
CA PHE A 279 -26.34 17.49 10.16
C PHE A 279 -25.05 17.96 9.49
N ILE A 280 -24.73 19.24 9.63
CA ILE A 280 -23.51 19.83 9.07
C ILE A 280 -22.61 20.26 10.21
N GLY A 281 -21.50 19.54 10.40
CA GLY A 281 -20.46 19.87 11.36
C GLY A 281 -19.64 21.04 10.84
N LEU A 282 -19.60 22.12 11.61
CA LEU A 282 -18.93 23.35 11.20
C LEU A 282 -17.58 23.50 11.88
N GLU A 283 -16.53 23.44 11.06
CA GLU A 283 -15.19 23.82 11.46
C GLU A 283 -14.94 25.30 11.13
N ALA A 284 -14.15 25.98 11.96
CA ALA A 284 -13.79 27.41 11.82
C ALA A 284 -14.96 28.44 11.84
N ASP A 285 -16.17 28.05 12.24
CA ASP A 285 -17.31 28.97 12.44
C ASP A 285 -17.15 29.91 13.66
N GLY A 286 -16.17 29.61 14.53
CA GLY A 286 -15.84 30.34 15.75
C GLY A 286 -16.75 30.03 16.95
N ASN A 287 -17.72 29.12 16.80
CA ASN A 287 -18.69 28.75 17.83
C ASN A 287 -18.84 27.22 18.02
N GLY A 288 -18.20 26.39 17.19
CA GLY A 288 -18.28 24.94 17.24
C GLY A 288 -19.71 24.43 17.12
N SER A 289 -20.40 24.80 16.04
CA SER A 289 -21.82 24.50 15.85
C SER A 289 -22.09 23.35 14.87
N VAL A 290 -23.27 22.74 15.05
CA VAL A 290 -23.87 21.87 14.05
C VAL A 290 -25.08 22.59 13.47
N HIS A 291 -25.10 22.77 12.16
CA HIS A 291 -26.25 23.32 11.46
C HIS A 291 -27.14 22.18 10.96
N VAL A 292 -28.43 22.21 11.32
CA VAL A 292 -29.38 21.15 10.97
C VAL A 292 -30.35 21.65 9.89
N VAL A 293 -30.49 20.85 8.83
CA VAL A 293 -31.29 21.15 7.66
C VAL A 293 -32.33 20.04 7.46
N ASP A 294 -33.59 20.40 7.21
CA ASP A 294 -34.63 19.48 6.78
C ASP A 294 -34.42 19.16 5.29
N VAL A 295 -34.16 17.89 5.02
CA VAL A 295 -33.89 17.34 3.68
C VAL A 295 -34.91 16.27 3.27
N ARG A 296 -36.09 16.23 3.92
CA ARG A 296 -37.22 15.39 3.48
C ARG A 296 -37.67 15.69 2.05
N ASP A 297 -37.37 16.90 1.56
CA ASP A 297 -37.39 17.25 0.14
C ASP A 297 -35.98 17.69 -0.28
N PRO A 298 -35.13 16.78 -0.81
CA PRO A 298 -33.74 17.08 -1.14
C PRO A 298 -33.59 18.14 -2.25
N ALA A 299 -34.63 18.38 -3.05
CA ALA A 299 -34.64 19.44 -4.05
C ALA A 299 -34.91 20.83 -3.45
N ASN A 300 -35.43 20.90 -2.22
CA ASN A 300 -35.75 22.14 -1.52
C ASN A 300 -35.33 22.06 -0.04
N PRO A 301 -34.02 21.92 0.26
CA PRO A 301 -33.53 21.85 1.62
C PRO A 301 -33.86 23.12 2.42
N VAL A 302 -34.30 22.97 3.67
CA VAL A 302 -34.75 24.08 4.52
C VAL A 302 -34.01 24.07 5.86
N ALA A 303 -33.45 25.22 6.25
CA ALA A 303 -32.85 25.39 7.58
C ALA A 303 -33.85 25.00 8.69
N ALA A 304 -33.45 24.12 9.60
CA ALA A 304 -34.28 23.68 10.72
C ALA A 304 -33.89 24.39 12.03
N PHE A 305 -32.71 24.09 12.57
CA PHE A 305 -32.19 24.67 13.81
C PHE A 305 -30.67 24.49 13.92
N ASP A 306 -30.05 25.16 14.89
CA ASP A 306 -28.62 25.00 15.20
C ASP A 306 -28.43 24.27 16.52
N ILE A 307 -27.30 23.59 16.67
CA ILE A 307 -26.77 23.10 17.94
C ILE A 307 -25.49 23.87 18.23
N VAL A 308 -25.42 24.55 19.37
CA VAL A 308 -24.29 25.43 19.74
C VAL A 308 -23.89 25.16 21.19
N LEU A 309 -22.78 24.45 21.37
CA LEU A 309 -22.32 24.01 22.69
C LEU A 309 -21.23 24.95 23.23
N ALA A 310 -21.46 25.57 24.40
CA ALA A 310 -20.65 26.67 24.95
C ALA A 310 -19.18 26.34 25.31
N SER A 311 -18.68 25.15 24.98
CA SER A 311 -17.29 24.72 25.19
C SER A 311 -16.67 24.02 23.98
N TYR A 312 -17.44 23.82 22.92
CA TYR A 312 -16.97 23.22 21.68
C TYR A 312 -16.59 24.36 20.75
N LEU A 313 -15.33 24.40 20.31
CA LEU A 313 -14.81 25.52 19.51
C LEU A 313 -14.80 25.19 18.01
N THR A 314 -14.69 23.91 17.69
CA THR A 314 -14.81 23.36 16.34
C THR A 314 -15.60 22.06 16.41
N VAL A 315 -16.37 21.76 15.37
CA VAL A 315 -16.94 20.42 15.16
C VAL A 315 -16.10 19.75 14.08
N HIS A 316 -15.34 18.74 14.48
CA HIS A 316 -14.41 18.05 13.59
C HIS A 316 -15.05 16.85 12.90
N ASN A 317 -15.90 16.12 13.64
CA ASN A 317 -16.56 14.91 13.15
C ASN A 317 -17.92 14.71 13.86
N LEU A 318 -18.83 14.01 13.20
CA LEU A 318 -20.18 13.72 13.65
C LEU A 318 -20.53 12.26 13.44
N PHE A 319 -21.35 11.71 14.33
CA PHE A 319 -22.00 10.43 14.06
C PHE A 319 -23.44 10.47 14.56
N TYR A 320 -24.35 9.80 13.85
CA TYR A 320 -25.75 9.67 14.26
C TYR A 320 -26.10 8.21 14.46
N HIS A 321 -26.69 7.89 15.61
CA HIS A 321 -27.16 6.54 15.90
C HIS A 321 -28.38 6.55 16.82
N GLN A 322 -29.45 5.87 16.40
CA GLN A 322 -30.67 5.67 17.19
C GLN A 322 -31.28 6.94 17.83
N GLY A 323 -31.25 8.08 17.13
CA GLY A 323 -31.80 9.33 17.67
C GLY A 323 -30.84 10.16 18.51
N PHE A 324 -29.58 9.74 18.63
CA PHE A 324 -28.54 10.48 19.32
C PHE A 324 -27.49 10.98 18.32
N LEU A 325 -27.10 12.24 18.46
CA LEU A 325 -26.01 12.83 17.71
C LEU A 325 -24.77 12.91 18.59
N TYR A 326 -23.66 12.37 18.10
CA TYR A 326 -22.35 12.38 18.71
C TYR A 326 -21.53 13.45 18.01
N ILE A 327 -21.07 14.44 18.76
CA ILE A 327 -20.36 15.61 18.25
C ILE A 327 -18.94 15.57 18.78
N VAL A 328 -17.97 15.51 17.87
CA VAL A 328 -16.54 15.44 18.18
C VAL A 328 -15.91 16.81 18.02
N ASP A 329 -15.15 17.22 19.03
CA ASP A 329 -14.26 18.39 18.97
C ASP A 329 -12.82 17.92 19.15
N LEU A 330 -11.97 18.32 18.21
CA LEU A 330 -10.56 17.95 18.16
C LEU A 330 -9.72 18.71 19.21
N SER A 331 -10.26 19.75 19.85
CA SER A 331 -9.53 20.55 20.81
C SER A 331 -9.14 19.74 22.05
N ALA A 332 -7.94 20.00 22.59
CA ALA A 332 -7.35 19.21 23.67
C ALA A 332 -8.13 19.20 25.01
N GLY A 333 -9.23 19.96 25.13
CA GLY A 333 -10.05 20.09 26.34
C GLY A 333 -11.46 19.50 26.24
N THR A 334 -11.87 19.02 25.08
CA THR A 334 -13.20 18.47 24.78
C THR A 334 -13.02 17.09 24.13
N GLY A 335 -14.06 16.27 24.20
CA GLY A 335 -14.07 14.95 23.56
C GLY A 335 -15.34 14.80 22.76
N VAL A 336 -16.30 14.04 23.29
CA VAL A 336 -17.57 13.76 22.60
C VAL A 336 -18.74 14.36 23.37
N ALA A 337 -19.57 15.18 22.73
CA ALA A 337 -20.87 15.58 23.26
C ALA A 337 -21.96 14.72 22.65
N ILE A 338 -22.90 14.25 23.47
CA ILE A 338 -24.02 13.41 23.03
C ILE A 338 -25.31 14.21 23.20
N VAL A 339 -26.01 14.46 22.10
CA VAL A 339 -27.28 15.21 22.08
C VAL A 339 -28.43 14.25 21.75
N ASP A 340 -29.49 14.28 22.55
CA ASP A 340 -30.71 13.48 22.33
C ASP A 340 -31.68 14.23 21.42
N LEU A 341 -31.91 13.69 20.23
CA LEU A 341 -32.75 14.28 19.19
C LEU A 341 -34.07 13.52 18.98
N ARG A 342 -34.36 12.49 19.79
CA ARG A 342 -35.56 11.63 19.61
C ARG A 342 -36.89 12.38 19.75
N ALA A 343 -36.86 13.56 20.37
CA ALA A 343 -38.04 14.41 20.57
C ALA A 343 -38.17 15.53 19.53
N ILE A 344 -37.28 15.60 18.52
CA ILE A 344 -37.32 16.61 17.48
C ILE A 344 -38.48 16.35 16.52
N ASP A 345 -39.24 17.41 16.23
CA ASP A 345 -40.31 17.44 15.24
C ASP A 345 -39.94 18.48 14.17
N LEU A 346 -39.63 18.00 12.96
CA LEU A 346 -39.24 18.88 11.83
C LEU A 346 -40.39 19.72 11.29
N ASP A 347 -41.64 19.37 11.58
CA ASP A 347 -42.77 20.25 11.22
C ASP A 347 -42.88 21.44 12.19
N ASN A 348 -42.26 21.34 13.37
CA ASN A 348 -42.23 22.37 14.41
C ASN A 348 -40.83 22.47 15.05
N PRO A 349 -39.79 22.85 14.28
CA PRO A 349 -38.42 22.82 14.76
C PRO A 349 -38.21 23.82 15.91
N PRO A 350 -37.20 23.58 16.78
CA PRO A 350 -36.85 24.51 17.85
C PRO A 350 -36.59 25.94 17.33
N ASN A 351 -37.27 26.93 17.92
CA ASN A 351 -37.09 28.35 17.57
C ASN A 351 -35.79 28.97 18.11
N SER A 352 -34.97 28.20 18.80
CA SER A 352 -33.71 28.64 19.38
C SER A 352 -32.72 27.47 19.34
N PRO A 353 -31.41 27.75 19.25
CA PRO A 353 -30.42 26.70 19.21
C PRO A 353 -30.48 25.78 20.42
N ILE A 354 -30.18 24.49 20.20
CA ILE A 354 -29.94 23.55 21.29
C ILE A 354 -28.56 23.88 21.88
N THR A 355 -28.52 24.17 23.17
CA THR A 355 -27.27 24.54 23.87
C THR A 355 -26.80 23.54 24.90
N ASP A 356 -27.65 22.57 25.24
CA ASP A 356 -27.39 21.53 26.23
C ASP A 356 -27.14 20.19 25.53
N HIS A 357 -26.24 19.38 26.08
CA HIS A 357 -26.00 18.00 25.70
C HIS A 357 -26.42 17.08 26.85
N LEU A 358 -26.77 15.84 26.52
CA LEU A 358 -27.16 14.84 27.50
C LEU A 358 -25.95 14.32 28.27
N TRP A 359 -24.89 13.93 27.55
CA TRP A 359 -23.65 13.40 28.14
C TRP A 359 -22.41 13.93 27.44
N THR A 360 -21.27 13.80 28.13
CA THR A 360 -19.96 14.14 27.58
C THR A 360 -18.94 13.09 27.94
N ILE A 361 -18.10 12.73 26.97
CA ILE A 361 -16.86 12.00 27.18
C ILE A 361 -15.75 13.05 27.20
N THR A 362 -15.18 13.32 28.37
CA THR A 362 -14.22 14.43 28.59
C THR A 362 -12.77 14.05 28.32
N ASP A 363 -12.53 12.93 27.66
CA ASP A 363 -11.18 12.44 27.38
C ASP A 363 -10.75 13.03 26.04
N GLY A 364 -9.81 13.98 26.06
CA GLY A 364 -9.47 14.79 24.90
C GLY A 364 -8.69 14.05 23.82
N GLY A 365 -8.55 14.69 22.65
CA GLY A 365 -7.84 14.12 21.50
C GLY A 365 -8.66 13.07 20.73
N VAL A 366 -9.99 13.12 20.87
CA VAL A 366 -10.91 12.36 20.02
C VAL A 366 -10.92 12.98 18.64
N HIS A 367 -10.82 12.13 17.63
CA HIS A 367 -10.83 12.53 16.23
C HIS A 367 -12.11 12.08 15.53
N ASP A 368 -12.52 10.83 15.81
CA ASP A 368 -13.66 10.21 15.16
C ASP A 368 -14.41 9.27 16.13
N VAL A 369 -15.68 9.02 15.84
CA VAL A 369 -16.53 8.12 16.60
C VAL A 369 -17.47 7.36 15.69
N VAL A 370 -17.70 6.08 16.00
CA VAL A 370 -18.72 5.26 15.36
C VAL A 370 -19.53 4.57 16.44
N ALA A 371 -20.86 4.58 16.30
CA ALA A 371 -21.77 3.88 17.20
C ALA A 371 -22.45 2.74 16.45
N GLN A 372 -22.38 1.53 17.02
CA GLN A 372 -23.01 0.33 16.45
C GLN A 372 -23.59 -0.52 17.57
N GLY A 373 -24.87 -0.91 17.42
CA GLY A 373 -25.60 -1.62 18.46
C GLY A 373 -25.57 -0.85 19.78
N ASP A 374 -25.07 -1.50 20.83
CA ASP A 374 -24.97 -0.98 22.19
C ASP A 374 -23.57 -0.41 22.53
N ARG A 375 -22.69 -0.22 21.54
CA ARG A 375 -21.30 0.24 21.72
C ARG A 375 -21.00 1.52 20.97
N LEU A 376 -20.19 2.37 21.59
CA LEU A 376 -19.56 3.53 20.98
C LEU A 376 -18.05 3.30 20.90
N TYR A 377 -17.52 3.36 19.69
CA TYR A 377 -16.12 3.27 19.36
C TYR A 377 -15.58 4.69 19.20
N VAL A 378 -14.50 4.99 19.92
CA VAL A 378 -13.94 6.34 20.01
C VAL A 378 -12.47 6.29 19.61
N CYS A 379 -12.17 6.94 18.50
CA CYS A 379 -10.84 6.99 17.90
C CYS A 379 -10.08 8.21 18.40
N LYS A 380 -8.96 7.97 19.08
CA LYS A 380 -8.15 9.02 19.69
C LYS A 380 -6.76 9.04 19.09
N LEU A 381 -6.38 10.21 18.55
CA LEU A 381 -5.05 10.41 17.99
C LEU A 381 -3.94 10.15 19.01
N GLY A 382 -4.13 10.43 20.30
CA GLY A 382 -3.06 10.28 21.30
C GLY A 382 -3.09 8.99 22.11
N SER A 383 -4.20 8.24 22.10
CA SER A 383 -4.47 7.19 23.10
C SER A 383 -5.22 5.97 22.55
N GLY A 384 -5.21 5.80 21.22
CA GLY A 384 -5.71 4.60 20.55
C GLY A 384 -7.23 4.52 20.48
N LEU A 385 -7.73 3.30 20.29
CA LEU A 385 -9.16 2.99 20.24
C LEU A 385 -9.73 2.81 21.64
N TRP A 386 -10.89 3.40 21.92
CA TRP A 386 -11.65 3.19 23.15
C TRP A 386 -13.07 2.72 22.84
N ILE A 387 -13.59 1.80 23.66
CA ILE A 387 -14.96 1.30 23.53
C ILE A 387 -15.75 1.68 24.78
N TYR A 388 -16.95 2.23 24.57
CA TYR A 388 -17.88 2.63 25.61
C TYR A 388 -19.22 1.89 25.45
N ASP A 389 -19.85 1.55 26.58
CA ASP A 389 -21.23 1.06 26.64
C ASP A 389 -22.20 2.24 26.51
N ILE A 390 -23.15 2.11 25.58
CA ILE A 390 -24.21 3.07 25.29
C ILE A 390 -25.61 2.44 25.31
N THR A 391 -25.78 1.25 25.92
CA THR A 391 -27.05 0.49 25.95
C THR A 391 -28.24 1.31 26.44
N ASP A 392 -28.03 2.17 27.46
CA ASP A 392 -29.09 2.98 28.08
C ASP A 392 -28.69 4.45 28.19
N LEU A 393 -28.34 5.07 27.05
CA LEU A 393 -28.01 6.50 26.99
C LEU A 393 -29.13 7.40 27.50
N ALA A 394 -30.39 6.97 27.48
CA ALA A 394 -31.48 7.80 27.98
C ALA A 394 -31.38 8.05 29.50
N ASN A 395 -30.76 7.13 30.26
CA ASN A 395 -30.74 7.18 31.72
C ASN A 395 -29.34 7.13 32.33
N THR A 396 -28.35 6.62 31.60
CA THR A 396 -26.99 6.40 32.11
C THR A 396 -25.94 7.01 31.18
N PRO A 397 -24.88 7.63 31.73
CA PRO A 397 -23.78 8.15 30.92
C PRO A 397 -22.95 7.00 30.33
N PRO A 398 -22.32 7.20 29.15
CA PRO A 398 -21.42 6.22 28.56
C PRO A 398 -20.37 5.73 29.57
N GLN A 399 -20.14 4.42 29.62
CA GLN A 399 -19.14 3.80 30.49
C GLN A 399 -18.02 3.20 29.67
N ALA A 400 -16.76 3.53 29.98
CA ALA A 400 -15.62 2.92 29.28
C ALA A 400 -15.56 1.42 29.59
N LEU A 401 -15.54 0.60 28.56
CA LEU A 401 -15.40 -0.86 28.64
C LEU A 401 -13.94 -1.29 28.53
N GLY A 402 -13.17 -0.61 27.69
CA GLY A 402 -11.77 -0.95 27.41
C GLY A 402 -11.11 -0.01 26.41
N SER A 403 -9.80 -0.19 26.24
CA SER A 403 -8.98 0.58 25.30
C SER A 403 -7.89 -0.30 24.68
N GLY A 404 -7.58 -0.05 23.41
CA GLY A 404 -6.50 -0.72 22.68
C GLY A 404 -5.19 0.07 22.69
N PRO A 405 -4.06 -0.58 22.37
CA PRO A 405 -2.79 0.11 22.14
C PRO A 405 -2.87 1.04 20.90
N GLY A 406 -1.94 1.98 20.74
CA GLY A 406 -1.89 2.86 19.55
C GLY A 406 -1.86 4.37 19.89
N ILE A 407 -1.31 5.18 18.98
CA ILE A 407 -1.10 6.63 19.16
C ILE A 407 -1.34 7.43 17.87
N SER A 408 -2.13 6.92 16.93
CA SER A 408 -2.47 7.62 15.68
C SER A 408 -3.82 7.19 15.12
N THR A 409 -4.73 6.74 15.98
CA THR A 409 -6.04 6.22 15.57
C THR A 409 -6.94 7.38 15.13
N HIS A 410 -7.05 7.56 13.82
CA HIS A 410 -7.74 8.68 13.16
C HIS A 410 -9.23 8.41 12.99
N SER A 411 -9.57 7.28 12.39
CA SER A 411 -10.94 6.81 12.14
C SER A 411 -11.10 5.37 12.61
N CYS A 412 -12.33 4.95 12.87
CA CYS A 412 -12.64 3.57 13.23
C CYS A 412 -13.95 3.11 12.66
N TRP A 413 -14.04 1.82 12.34
CA TRP A 413 -15.31 1.19 12.05
C TRP A 413 -15.31 -0.28 12.51
N PRO A 414 -16.32 -0.74 13.28
CA PRO A 414 -16.42 -2.13 13.70
C PRO A 414 -16.98 -3.03 12.59
N THR A 415 -16.55 -4.29 12.58
CA THR A 415 -17.25 -5.39 11.87
C THR A 415 -18.68 -5.55 12.39
N ALA A 416 -19.57 -6.12 11.59
CA ALA A 416 -21.00 -6.22 11.93
C ALA A 416 -21.26 -7.03 13.22
N ASP A 417 -20.45 -8.05 13.49
CA ASP A 417 -20.52 -8.86 14.71
C ASP A 417 -19.84 -8.20 15.93
N GLY A 418 -19.05 -7.15 15.70
CA GLY A 418 -18.30 -6.41 16.71
C GLY A 418 -17.06 -7.12 17.24
N ASN A 419 -16.61 -8.21 16.60
CA ASN A 419 -15.43 -8.97 16.99
C ASN A 419 -14.13 -8.27 16.58
N PHE A 420 -14.17 -7.47 15.52
CA PHE A 420 -13.04 -6.66 15.07
C PHE A 420 -13.40 -5.20 14.90
N VAL A 421 -12.44 -4.31 15.13
CA VAL A 421 -12.54 -2.88 14.81
C VAL A 421 -11.37 -2.50 13.93
N ILE A 422 -11.70 -1.99 12.76
CA ILE A 422 -10.74 -1.50 11.80
C ILE A 422 -10.49 -0.03 12.12
N THR A 423 -9.24 0.41 12.04
CA THR A 423 -8.87 1.80 12.26
C THR A 423 -7.89 2.31 11.22
N GLY A 424 -8.01 3.58 10.85
CA GLY A 424 -7.07 4.27 9.98
C GLY A 424 -6.05 5.07 10.78
N GLU A 425 -4.83 5.21 10.23
CA GLU A 425 -3.80 6.08 10.79
C GLU A 425 -3.42 7.21 9.84
N GLU A 426 -4.07 8.37 9.94
CA GLU A 426 -3.84 9.56 9.09
C GLU A 426 -2.48 10.23 9.37
N ARG A 427 -1.41 9.62 8.86
CA ARG A 427 -0.01 10.09 8.93
C ARG A 427 0.73 9.62 7.70
N LEU A 428 1.83 10.28 7.33
CA LEU A 428 2.62 9.88 6.17
C LEU A 428 3.04 8.39 6.25
N GLY A 429 2.58 7.58 5.30
CA GLY A 429 2.79 6.13 5.25
C GLY A 429 1.96 5.32 6.25
N GLY A 430 0.98 5.93 6.91
CA GLY A 430 0.08 5.24 7.84
C GLY A 430 -1.02 4.51 7.09
N GLY A 431 -1.24 3.26 7.46
CA GLY A 431 -2.28 2.41 6.89
C GLY A 431 -3.33 1.97 7.90
N ILE A 432 -3.76 0.72 7.80
CA ILE A 432 -4.93 0.18 8.49
C ILE A 432 -4.47 -0.76 9.62
N LYS A 433 -5.17 -0.70 10.76
CA LYS A 433 -5.01 -1.65 11.86
C LYS A 433 -6.33 -2.35 12.16
N VAL A 434 -6.25 -3.64 12.46
CA VAL A 434 -7.38 -4.44 12.93
C VAL A 434 -7.19 -4.74 14.42
N TYR A 435 -8.13 -4.30 15.24
CA TYR A 435 -8.20 -4.64 16.66
C TYR A 435 -9.17 -5.79 16.86
N GLN A 436 -8.70 -6.89 17.44
CA GLN A 436 -9.56 -7.94 17.97
C GLN A 436 -10.20 -7.47 19.28
N VAL A 437 -11.52 -7.58 19.36
CA VAL A 437 -12.33 -7.23 20.51
C VAL A 437 -12.66 -8.48 21.29
N THR A 438 -12.24 -8.55 22.56
CA THR A 438 -12.59 -9.66 23.45
C THR A 438 -13.41 -9.17 24.63
N ASP A 439 -14.65 -9.68 24.74
CA ASP A 439 -15.50 -9.46 25.89
C ASP A 439 -15.08 -10.31 27.09
N ASN A 440 -14.76 -9.65 28.20
CA ASN A 440 -14.31 -10.32 29.42
C ASN A 440 -15.50 -10.68 30.32
N PRO A 441 -15.41 -11.77 31.11
CA PRO A 441 -16.48 -12.19 32.02
C PRO A 441 -16.85 -11.17 33.11
N ASP A 442 -16.01 -10.16 33.35
CA ASP A 442 -16.28 -9.07 34.31
C ASP A 442 -16.99 -7.85 33.69
N GLY A 443 -17.32 -7.92 32.40
CA GLY A 443 -18.00 -6.86 31.65
C GLY A 443 -17.05 -5.81 31.06
N THR A 444 -15.73 -5.99 31.15
CA THR A 444 -14.75 -5.16 30.44
C THR A 444 -14.44 -5.71 29.06
N VAL A 445 -13.77 -4.92 28.23
CA VAL A 445 -13.30 -5.32 26.90
C VAL A 445 -11.78 -5.22 26.84
N SER A 446 -11.12 -6.23 26.27
CA SER A 446 -9.71 -6.16 25.88
C SER A 446 -9.58 -6.03 24.38
N LEU A 447 -8.55 -5.29 23.95
CA LEU A 447 -8.27 -4.97 22.56
C LEU A 447 -6.82 -5.30 22.26
N ASP A 448 -6.60 -6.22 21.33
CA ASP A 448 -5.28 -6.62 20.83
C ASP A 448 -5.21 -6.36 19.33
N ILE A 449 -4.03 -6.02 18.80
CA ILE A 449 -3.86 -5.84 17.34
C ILE A 449 -3.78 -7.23 16.71
N ALA A 450 -4.73 -7.54 15.83
CA ALA A 450 -4.78 -8.78 15.05
C ALA A 450 -3.89 -8.67 13.80
N ASP A 451 -3.98 -7.53 13.12
CA ASP A 451 -3.24 -7.28 11.88
C ASP A 451 -3.00 -5.78 11.63
N GLU A 452 -2.02 -5.48 10.78
CA GLU A 452 -1.66 -4.12 10.35
C GLU A 452 -1.13 -4.13 8.91
N VAL A 453 -1.76 -3.35 8.04
CA VAL A 453 -1.32 -3.13 6.66
C VAL A 453 -0.83 -1.70 6.52
N ASN A 454 0.44 -1.53 6.12
CA ASN A 454 1.02 -0.22 5.79
C ASN A 454 1.40 -0.21 4.31
N PHE A 455 1.31 0.96 3.66
CA PHE A 455 1.68 1.13 2.26
C PHE A 455 3.00 1.89 2.11
N SER A 456 3.64 1.67 0.96
CA SER A 456 4.80 2.47 0.56
C SER A 456 4.42 3.94 0.46
N GLN A 457 5.29 4.81 0.97
CA GLN A 457 5.15 6.27 0.84
C GLN A 457 5.23 6.74 -0.62
N SER A 458 5.55 5.87 -1.58
CA SER A 458 5.48 6.19 -3.00
C SER A 458 4.05 6.16 -3.57
N SER A 459 3.11 5.50 -2.87
CA SER A 459 1.79 5.17 -3.43
C SER A 459 0.69 6.16 -3.01
N ALA A 460 0.70 6.62 -1.75
CA ALA A 460 -0.18 7.67 -1.24
C ALA A 460 0.32 8.21 0.09
N PHE A 461 -0.32 9.28 0.57
CA PHE A 461 -0.01 9.85 1.87
C PHE A 461 -0.46 8.96 3.02
N SER A 462 -1.75 8.61 3.10
CA SER A 462 -2.31 7.85 4.22
C SER A 462 -3.75 7.39 3.99
N VAL A 463 -4.22 6.43 4.77
CA VAL A 463 -5.66 6.16 4.88
C VAL A 463 -6.35 7.27 5.65
N HIS A 464 -7.55 7.68 5.22
CA HIS A 464 -8.35 8.69 5.88
C HIS A 464 -9.54 8.06 6.61
N ASN A 465 -10.64 7.76 5.91
CA ASN A 465 -11.86 7.21 6.51
C ASN A 465 -12.19 5.81 5.98
N GLN A 466 -12.98 5.07 6.75
CA GLN A 466 -13.31 3.68 6.51
C GLN A 466 -14.80 3.44 6.69
N GLY A 467 -15.39 2.55 5.90
CA GLY A 467 -16.70 1.98 6.14
C GLY A 467 -16.61 0.46 6.07
N VAL A 468 -17.30 -0.26 6.95
CA VAL A 468 -17.27 -1.73 6.98
C VAL A 468 -18.68 -2.28 6.80
N ILE A 469 -18.84 -3.20 5.86
CA ILE A 469 -20.09 -3.93 5.60
C ILE A 469 -19.81 -5.41 5.73
N GLY A 470 -20.40 -6.06 6.74
CA GLY A 470 -20.03 -7.44 7.08
C GLY A 470 -18.56 -7.53 7.46
N ASN A 471 -17.76 -8.15 6.59
CA ASN A 471 -16.31 -8.30 6.71
C ASN A 471 -15.51 -7.47 5.69
N ARG A 472 -16.19 -6.81 4.74
CA ARG A 472 -15.60 -6.00 3.68
C ARG A 472 -15.32 -4.59 4.21
N VAL A 473 -14.09 -4.11 4.03
CA VAL A 473 -13.58 -2.83 4.49
C VAL A 473 -13.32 -1.92 3.29
N TYR A 474 -14.04 -0.82 3.23
CA TYR A 474 -13.91 0.21 2.19
C TYR A 474 -13.14 1.39 2.77
N ASN A 475 -12.02 1.77 2.17
CA ASN A 475 -11.15 2.82 2.68
C ASN A 475 -11.01 3.96 1.66
N ALA A 476 -11.30 5.19 2.09
CA ALA A 476 -10.81 6.38 1.41
C ALA A 476 -9.33 6.59 1.78
N TRP A 477 -8.46 6.62 0.78
CA TRP A 477 -7.02 6.61 0.96
C TRP A 477 -6.31 7.69 0.14
N PHE A 478 -6.68 8.97 0.31
CA PHE A 478 -6.06 10.12 -0.38
C PHE A 478 -5.71 9.78 -1.84
N GLN A 479 -4.44 9.83 -2.25
CA GLN A 479 -4.04 9.56 -3.63
C GLN A 479 -4.20 8.12 -4.10
N SER A 480 -4.40 7.15 -3.22
CA SER A 480 -4.71 5.77 -3.62
C SER A 480 -6.21 5.57 -3.86
N GLY A 481 -7.04 6.61 -3.72
CA GLY A 481 -8.47 6.53 -3.98
C GLY A 481 -9.20 5.57 -3.02
N LEU A 482 -10.09 4.75 -3.57
CA LEU A 482 -10.76 3.68 -2.84
C LEU A 482 -9.84 2.45 -2.77
N GLN A 483 -9.66 1.90 -1.58
CA GLN A 483 -9.00 0.61 -1.37
C GLN A 483 -9.90 -0.31 -0.55
N VAL A 484 -10.13 -1.51 -1.07
CA VAL A 484 -11.07 -2.48 -0.51
C VAL A 484 -10.31 -3.69 0.00
N PHE A 485 -10.64 -4.12 1.21
CA PHE A 485 -10.07 -5.30 1.86
C PHE A 485 -11.17 -6.18 2.43
N ASP A 486 -10.87 -7.45 2.63
CA ASP A 486 -11.64 -8.34 3.48
C ASP A 486 -10.91 -8.61 4.79
N VAL A 487 -11.70 -8.72 5.86
CA VAL A 487 -11.23 -9.16 7.18
C VAL A 487 -11.66 -10.60 7.39
N ASP A 488 -10.70 -11.50 7.56
CA ASP A 488 -10.97 -12.88 7.96
C ASP A 488 -11.76 -12.88 9.30
N PRO A 489 -12.96 -13.48 9.34
CA PRO A 489 -13.84 -13.43 10.52
C PRO A 489 -13.32 -14.23 11.73
N ASP A 490 -12.35 -15.13 11.54
CA ASP A 490 -11.76 -15.94 12.60
C ASP A 490 -10.42 -15.35 13.08
N THR A 491 -9.58 -14.87 12.14
CA THR A 491 -8.21 -14.43 12.43
C THR A 491 -8.06 -12.91 12.52
N GLY A 492 -8.91 -12.16 11.83
CA GLY A 492 -8.80 -10.70 11.68
C GLY A 492 -7.73 -10.25 10.70
N TRP A 493 -7.18 -11.16 9.88
CA TRP A 493 -6.23 -10.84 8.83
C TRP A 493 -6.88 -10.08 7.69
N LEU A 494 -6.16 -9.10 7.16
CA LEU A 494 -6.59 -8.30 6.02
C LEU A 494 -6.09 -8.89 4.71
N GLU A 495 -7.02 -9.09 3.78
CA GLU A 495 -6.75 -9.45 2.40
C GLU A 495 -7.15 -8.30 1.49
N TRP A 496 -6.28 -7.89 0.58
CA TRP A 496 -6.63 -6.85 -0.39
C TRP A 496 -7.52 -7.47 -1.46
N VAL A 497 -8.62 -6.78 -1.77
CA VAL A 497 -9.63 -7.26 -2.73
C VAL A 497 -9.48 -6.52 -4.05
N ALA A 498 -9.59 -5.19 -3.99
CA ALA A 498 -9.66 -4.34 -5.18
C ALA A 498 -9.42 -2.88 -4.79
N GLY A 499 -9.19 -2.03 -5.77
CA GLY A 499 -9.09 -0.59 -5.56
C GLY A 499 -9.43 0.21 -6.81
N TYR A 500 -9.66 1.50 -6.62
CA TYR A 500 -9.87 2.45 -7.70
C TYR A 500 -9.22 3.79 -7.35
N ASP A 501 -8.30 4.23 -8.20
CA ASP A 501 -7.60 5.51 -8.02
C ASP A 501 -8.51 6.68 -8.45
N THR A 502 -8.87 7.56 -7.51
CA THR A 502 -9.63 8.78 -7.79
C THR A 502 -8.75 9.99 -8.09
N PHE A 503 -7.42 9.82 -8.02
CA PHE A 503 -6.41 10.87 -8.10
C PHE A 503 -5.22 10.46 -9.01
N GLU A 504 -5.47 10.44 -10.33
CA GLU A 504 -4.49 9.98 -11.34
C GLU A 504 -3.25 10.90 -11.56
N GLN A 505 -2.96 11.87 -10.68
CA GLN A 505 -1.85 12.83 -10.88
C GLN A 505 -0.56 12.31 -10.22
N PRO A 506 0.58 12.23 -10.94
CA PRO A 506 1.85 11.79 -10.37
C PRO A 506 2.47 12.92 -9.54
N THR A 507 2.02 13.08 -8.31
CA THR A 507 2.54 14.06 -7.36
C THR A 507 3.25 13.37 -6.21
N LEU A 508 4.08 14.15 -5.48
CA LEU A 508 4.54 13.70 -4.17
C LEU A 508 3.32 13.51 -3.25
N PRO A 509 3.38 12.60 -2.25
CA PRO A 509 2.29 12.40 -1.30
C PRO A 509 1.87 13.72 -0.61
N THR A 510 0.61 14.11 -0.81
CA THR A 510 -0.09 15.26 -0.19
C THR A 510 -1.39 14.80 0.51
N TYR A 511 -2.21 15.71 1.01
CA TYR A 511 -3.55 15.37 1.53
C TYR A 511 -4.64 15.40 0.44
N ASP A 512 -4.28 15.43 -0.84
CA ASP A 512 -5.26 15.43 -1.94
C ASP A 512 -5.71 14.01 -2.27
N GLY A 513 -6.90 13.88 -2.86
CA GLY A 513 -7.51 12.61 -3.26
C GLY A 513 -8.74 12.25 -2.44
N ALA A 514 -9.02 10.97 -2.28
CA ALA A 514 -10.18 10.45 -1.55
C ALA A 514 -10.15 10.83 -0.05
N TRP A 515 -11.19 11.54 0.40
CA TRP A 515 -11.39 12.00 1.77
C TRP A 515 -12.56 11.25 2.44
N GLY A 516 -13.75 11.36 1.85
CA GLY A 516 -14.97 10.76 2.39
C GLY A 516 -15.32 9.45 1.69
N ILE A 517 -15.93 8.51 2.40
CA ILE A 517 -16.42 7.23 1.87
C ILE A 517 -17.78 6.89 2.48
N TYR A 518 -18.73 6.46 1.64
CA TYR A 518 -20.01 5.92 2.06
C TYR A 518 -20.40 4.70 1.19
N PRO A 519 -20.20 3.46 1.67
CA PRO A 519 -20.48 2.25 0.89
C PRO A 519 -21.90 1.67 1.09
N PHE A 520 -22.77 2.30 1.89
CA PHE A 520 -24.01 1.67 2.37
C PHE A 520 -25.24 1.81 1.45
N LEU A 521 -25.06 2.26 0.19
CA LEU A 521 -26.16 2.35 -0.80
C LEU A 521 -26.27 1.13 -1.73
N GLY A 522 -25.49 0.08 -1.44
CA GLY A 522 -25.35 -1.13 -2.24
C GLY A 522 -24.02 -1.17 -2.98
N ASP A 523 -23.68 -2.36 -3.48
CA ASP A 523 -22.40 -2.59 -4.15
C ASP A 523 -22.28 -1.82 -5.47
N ASP A 524 -23.39 -1.35 -6.06
CA ASP A 524 -23.44 -0.50 -7.27
C ASP A 524 -23.31 1.02 -6.98
N ARG A 525 -23.23 1.40 -5.69
CA ARG A 525 -23.24 2.80 -5.22
C ARG A 525 -22.32 3.00 -4.01
N ILE A 526 -21.05 2.72 -4.20
CA ILE A 526 -20.01 3.12 -3.25
C ILE A 526 -19.63 4.58 -3.55
N LEU A 527 -19.90 5.47 -2.60
CA LEU A 527 -19.67 6.90 -2.78
C LEU A 527 -18.30 7.29 -2.23
N ILE A 528 -17.46 7.93 -3.04
CA ILE A 528 -16.20 8.55 -2.62
C ILE A 528 -16.29 10.05 -2.86
N SER A 529 -15.94 10.86 -1.87
CA SER A 529 -15.65 12.27 -2.05
C SER A 529 -14.15 12.45 -2.15
N ASP A 530 -13.70 12.87 -3.34
CA ASP A 530 -12.35 13.31 -3.60
C ASP A 530 -12.25 14.82 -3.44
N ILE A 531 -11.26 15.28 -2.66
CA ILE A 531 -11.07 16.70 -2.36
C ILE A 531 -10.95 17.55 -3.62
N SER A 532 -10.30 17.01 -4.65
CA SER A 532 -9.99 17.73 -5.89
C SER A 532 -10.94 17.40 -7.04
N ASN A 533 -11.50 16.19 -7.04
CA ASN A 533 -12.19 15.63 -8.22
C ASN A 533 -13.68 15.31 -7.96
N GLY A 534 -14.24 15.74 -6.83
CA GLY A 534 -15.67 15.67 -6.55
C GLY A 534 -16.16 14.29 -6.14
N LEU A 535 -17.40 13.99 -6.50
CA LEU A 535 -18.08 12.74 -6.15
C LEU A 535 -17.77 11.66 -7.19
N PHE A 536 -17.30 10.51 -6.74
CA PHE A 536 -17.24 9.27 -7.50
C PHE A 536 -18.32 8.32 -7.01
N VAL A 537 -19.02 7.69 -7.95
CA VAL A 537 -19.96 6.59 -7.72
C VAL A 537 -19.31 5.35 -8.31
N LEU A 538 -18.91 4.43 -7.44
CA LEU A 538 -18.18 3.22 -7.79
C LEU A 538 -19.05 1.99 -7.57
N GLU A 539 -18.78 0.94 -8.32
CA GLU A 539 -19.38 -0.39 -8.18
C GLU A 539 -18.29 -1.39 -7.79
N LEU A 540 -18.56 -2.23 -6.80
CA LEU A 540 -17.75 -3.41 -6.53
C LEU A 540 -18.40 -4.59 -7.24
N THR A 541 -17.73 -5.09 -8.28
CA THR A 541 -18.20 -6.20 -9.10
C THR A 541 -17.49 -7.46 -8.64
N ASP A 542 -18.29 -8.41 -8.16
CA ASP A 542 -17.84 -9.78 -7.96
C ASP A 542 -17.74 -10.47 -9.33
N LEU A 543 -16.57 -11.04 -9.61
CA LEU A 543 -16.26 -11.70 -10.88
C LEU A 543 -16.25 -13.22 -10.75
N ASP A 544 -16.28 -13.76 -9.53
CA ASP A 544 -16.33 -15.19 -9.20
C ASP A 544 -17.58 -15.45 -8.36
N GLY A 545 -18.73 -15.58 -9.03
CA GLY A 545 -20.03 -15.64 -8.40
C GLY A 545 -20.31 -16.95 -7.67
N ASP A 546 -19.54 -18.00 -7.96
CA ASP A 546 -19.68 -19.33 -7.36
C ASP A 546 -18.58 -19.69 -6.34
N ASP A 547 -17.63 -18.77 -6.10
CA ASP A 547 -16.51 -18.84 -5.17
C ASP A 547 -15.56 -20.02 -5.45
N ASP A 548 -15.36 -20.41 -6.72
CA ASP A 548 -14.50 -21.53 -7.10
C ASP A 548 -13.03 -21.13 -7.35
N GLY A 549 -12.74 -19.83 -7.37
CA GLY A 549 -11.44 -19.24 -7.61
C GLY A 549 -11.15 -18.93 -9.08
N VAL A 550 -12.16 -19.02 -9.95
CA VAL A 550 -12.12 -18.69 -11.37
C VAL A 550 -13.16 -17.61 -11.66
N ILE A 551 -12.78 -16.61 -12.47
CA ILE A 551 -13.75 -15.59 -12.90
C ILE A 551 -14.85 -16.25 -13.74
N ASP A 552 -16.13 -16.02 -13.46
CA ASP A 552 -17.28 -16.60 -14.19
C ASP A 552 -17.16 -16.39 -15.72
N GLY A 553 -16.62 -15.24 -16.13
CA GLY A 553 -16.39 -14.91 -17.55
C GLY A 553 -15.30 -15.74 -18.23
N CYS A 554 -14.44 -16.41 -17.46
CA CYS A 554 -13.46 -17.39 -17.90
C CYS A 554 -14.02 -18.80 -17.98
N GLU A 555 -15.09 -19.08 -17.24
CA GLU A 555 -15.61 -20.43 -17.15
C GLU A 555 -16.32 -20.85 -18.43
N PRO A 556 -16.14 -22.11 -18.87
CA PRO A 556 -16.95 -22.63 -19.94
C PRO A 556 -18.40 -22.80 -19.45
N GLU A 557 -19.31 -22.06 -20.07
CA GLU A 557 -20.76 -22.16 -19.85
C GLU A 557 -21.24 -23.61 -19.78
N LEU A 558 -21.78 -24.01 -18.63
CA LEU A 558 -22.18 -25.38 -18.35
C LEU A 558 -23.61 -25.64 -18.84
N PHE A 559 -23.88 -26.81 -19.39
CA PHE A 559 -25.23 -27.18 -19.83
C PHE A 559 -25.51 -28.67 -19.70
N ILE A 560 -26.79 -29.04 -19.88
CA ILE A 560 -27.20 -30.44 -20.06
C ILE A 560 -27.65 -30.60 -21.51
N ARG A 561 -26.95 -31.45 -22.27
CA ARG A 561 -27.27 -31.72 -23.67
C ARG A 561 -28.68 -32.30 -23.80
N GLY A 562 -29.53 -31.58 -24.51
CA GLY A 562 -30.94 -31.87 -24.73
C GLY A 562 -31.92 -31.20 -23.76
N GLU A 563 -31.43 -30.48 -22.77
CA GLU A 563 -32.24 -29.58 -21.94
C GLU A 563 -32.15 -28.17 -22.55
N ILE A 564 -33.18 -27.78 -23.29
CA ILE A 564 -33.15 -26.64 -24.21
C ILE A 564 -33.95 -25.47 -23.65
N ASN A 565 -34.94 -25.75 -22.80
CA ASN A 565 -35.83 -24.74 -22.23
C ASN A 565 -35.46 -24.29 -20.81
N GLY A 566 -34.44 -24.88 -20.18
CA GLY A 566 -33.95 -24.46 -18.87
C GLY A 566 -34.86 -24.81 -17.70
N ASP A 567 -35.77 -25.79 -17.80
CA ASP A 567 -36.67 -26.16 -16.70
C ASP A 567 -36.17 -27.32 -15.79
N GLY A 568 -34.99 -27.85 -16.08
CA GLY A 568 -34.29 -28.88 -15.32
C GLY A 568 -34.77 -30.29 -15.63
N SER A 569 -35.63 -30.47 -16.64
CA SER A 569 -36.20 -31.75 -17.02
C SER A 569 -36.14 -31.99 -18.53
N LEU A 570 -35.26 -32.89 -18.96
CA LEU A 570 -35.21 -33.32 -20.36
C LEU A 570 -36.49 -34.10 -20.75
N ASP A 571 -37.40 -33.44 -21.47
CA ASP A 571 -38.68 -33.98 -21.94
C ASP A 571 -39.11 -33.50 -23.35
N ILE A 572 -40.40 -33.60 -23.68
CA ILE A 572 -40.90 -33.22 -25.01
C ILE A 572 -40.95 -31.69 -25.21
N ALA A 573 -40.94 -30.90 -24.14
CA ALA A 573 -40.88 -29.45 -24.19
C ALA A 573 -39.58 -28.98 -24.88
N ASP A 574 -38.45 -29.63 -24.57
CA ASP A 574 -37.16 -29.35 -25.21
C ASP A 574 -37.20 -29.59 -26.72
N VAL A 575 -37.82 -30.70 -27.15
CA VAL A 575 -38.01 -31.00 -28.57
C VAL A 575 -38.79 -29.88 -29.26
N ILE A 576 -39.82 -29.34 -28.59
CA ILE A 576 -40.62 -28.24 -29.14
C ILE A 576 -39.76 -26.98 -29.25
N TYR A 577 -38.95 -26.65 -28.23
CA TYR A 577 -38.03 -25.51 -28.27
C TYR A 577 -37.01 -25.62 -29.41
N SER A 578 -36.39 -26.78 -29.57
CA SER A 578 -35.48 -27.04 -30.71
C SER A 578 -36.16 -26.79 -32.06
N LEU A 579 -37.39 -27.28 -32.24
CA LEU A 579 -38.15 -27.06 -33.47
C LEU A 579 -38.55 -25.59 -33.67
N ASP A 580 -39.02 -24.93 -32.62
CA ASP A 580 -39.42 -23.52 -32.66
C ASP A 580 -38.23 -22.63 -33.04
N TYR A 581 -37.02 -22.94 -32.56
CA TYR A 581 -35.80 -22.27 -33.00
C TYR A 581 -35.51 -22.51 -34.49
N LEU A 582 -35.53 -23.78 -34.93
CA LEU A 582 -35.24 -24.14 -36.34
C LEU A 582 -36.22 -23.50 -37.34
N PHE A 583 -37.45 -23.22 -36.91
CA PHE A 583 -38.46 -22.53 -37.72
C PHE A 583 -38.52 -21.02 -37.49
N GLY A 584 -37.63 -20.47 -36.66
CA GLY A 584 -37.43 -19.03 -36.45
C GLY A 584 -38.50 -18.38 -35.56
N GLU A 585 -39.14 -19.14 -34.69
CA GLU A 585 -40.13 -18.65 -33.73
C GLU A 585 -39.50 -18.15 -32.43
N ILE A 586 -38.32 -18.69 -32.06
CA ILE A 586 -37.56 -18.31 -30.87
C ILE A 586 -36.06 -18.20 -31.15
N THR A 587 -35.32 -17.61 -30.21
CA THR A 587 -33.86 -17.71 -30.08
C THR A 587 -33.53 -18.61 -28.89
N LEU A 588 -32.43 -19.34 -28.96
CA LEU A 588 -31.97 -20.18 -27.85
C LEU A 588 -30.86 -19.47 -27.08
N SER A 589 -30.88 -19.60 -25.75
CA SER A 589 -29.77 -19.18 -24.87
C SER A 589 -28.58 -20.13 -24.98
N CYS A 590 -28.85 -21.43 -25.20
CA CYS A 590 -27.82 -22.45 -25.38
C CYS A 590 -28.04 -23.23 -26.67
N GLN A 591 -27.15 -23.04 -27.66
CA GLN A 591 -27.21 -23.79 -28.92
C GLN A 591 -26.62 -25.19 -28.77
N ASP A 592 -25.59 -25.33 -27.92
CA ASP A 592 -24.94 -26.63 -27.63
C ASP A 592 -25.91 -27.61 -26.99
N ALA A 593 -26.77 -27.14 -26.08
CA ALA A 593 -27.82 -27.96 -25.52
C ALA A 593 -28.83 -28.44 -26.56
N ALA A 594 -29.05 -27.67 -27.62
CA ALA A 594 -29.98 -28.02 -28.68
C ALA A 594 -29.37 -28.92 -29.76
N ASP A 595 -28.04 -28.94 -29.93
CA ASP A 595 -27.33 -29.97 -30.70
C ASP A 595 -27.27 -31.27 -29.89
N THR A 596 -28.40 -31.97 -29.90
CA THR A 596 -28.60 -33.19 -29.11
C THR A 596 -27.89 -34.41 -29.68
N ASN A 597 -27.36 -34.31 -30.89
CA ASN A 597 -26.63 -35.39 -31.52
C ASN A 597 -25.11 -35.14 -31.62
N ASP A 598 -24.68 -33.94 -31.27
CA ASP A 598 -23.28 -33.52 -31.14
C ASP A 598 -22.53 -33.62 -32.48
N ASP A 599 -23.16 -33.13 -33.56
CA ASP A 599 -22.57 -33.08 -34.90
C ASP A 599 -22.06 -31.69 -35.33
N GLY A 600 -22.15 -30.71 -34.43
CA GLY A 600 -21.75 -29.32 -34.61
C GLY A 600 -22.67 -28.55 -35.56
N LEU A 601 -23.88 -29.05 -35.80
CA LEU A 601 -24.84 -28.45 -36.73
C LEU A 601 -26.26 -28.50 -36.17
N LEU A 602 -26.76 -27.38 -35.66
CA LEU A 602 -28.14 -27.30 -35.20
C LEU A 602 -29.15 -27.39 -36.37
N ASN A 603 -29.82 -28.54 -36.50
CA ASN A 603 -30.72 -28.90 -37.60
C ASN A 603 -31.83 -29.88 -37.19
N ILE A 604 -32.63 -30.37 -38.16
CA ILE A 604 -33.78 -31.25 -37.86
C ILE A 604 -33.38 -32.62 -37.30
N ALA A 605 -32.12 -33.03 -37.45
CA ALA A 605 -31.59 -34.26 -36.89
C ALA A 605 -31.61 -34.26 -35.35
N ASP A 606 -31.49 -33.09 -34.73
CA ASP A 606 -31.42 -32.91 -33.27
C ASP A 606 -32.75 -33.24 -32.57
N PRO A 607 -33.89 -32.59 -32.88
CA PRO A 607 -35.16 -32.98 -32.27
C PRO A 607 -35.55 -34.43 -32.62
N ILE A 608 -35.08 -34.97 -33.75
CA ILE A 608 -35.25 -36.41 -34.07
C ILE A 608 -34.41 -37.29 -33.13
N SER A 609 -33.17 -36.90 -32.85
CA SER A 609 -32.27 -37.57 -31.90
C SER A 609 -32.89 -37.59 -30.50
N LEU A 610 -33.32 -36.42 -30.02
CA LEU A 610 -33.94 -36.23 -28.71
C LEU A 610 -35.25 -37.04 -28.54
N LEU A 611 -36.14 -37.00 -29.54
CA LEU A 611 -37.34 -37.86 -29.55
C LEU A 611 -37.00 -39.36 -29.55
N GLY A 612 -35.90 -39.72 -30.23
CA GLY A 612 -35.37 -41.07 -30.25
C GLY A 612 -34.96 -41.55 -28.86
N PHE A 613 -34.26 -40.72 -28.12
CA PHE A 613 -33.90 -40.96 -26.72
C PHE A 613 -35.15 -41.11 -25.84
N LEU A 614 -36.04 -40.11 -25.85
CA LEU A 614 -37.23 -40.03 -24.99
C LEU A 614 -38.21 -41.21 -25.14
N PHE A 615 -38.46 -41.67 -26.37
CA PHE A 615 -39.54 -42.63 -26.64
C PHE A 615 -39.08 -44.01 -27.11
N SER A 616 -37.88 -44.11 -27.67
CA SER A 616 -37.40 -45.35 -28.29
C SER A 616 -36.24 -46.01 -27.54
N GLY A 617 -35.67 -45.32 -26.54
CA GLY A 617 -34.47 -45.79 -25.85
C GLY A 617 -33.27 -45.90 -26.79
N ASN A 618 -33.16 -44.96 -27.75
CA ASN A 618 -32.02 -44.85 -28.65
C ASN A 618 -30.75 -44.40 -27.90
N ALA A 619 -29.71 -43.98 -28.63
CA ALA A 619 -28.51 -43.42 -28.05
C ALA A 619 -28.86 -42.29 -27.07
N VAL A 620 -28.25 -42.35 -25.89
CA VAL A 620 -28.28 -41.27 -24.89
C VAL A 620 -27.59 -40.04 -25.49
N PRO A 621 -28.06 -38.81 -25.21
CA PRO A 621 -27.33 -37.61 -25.59
C PRO A 621 -25.84 -37.74 -25.23
N PRO A 622 -24.93 -37.37 -26.13
CA PRO A 622 -23.51 -37.24 -25.81
C PRO A 622 -23.29 -36.30 -24.61
N ALA A 623 -22.10 -36.36 -24.01
CA ALA A 623 -21.78 -35.46 -22.90
C ALA A 623 -21.88 -33.99 -23.37
N PRO A 624 -22.32 -33.07 -22.51
CA PRO A 624 -22.69 -33.25 -21.09
C PRO A 624 -24.13 -33.77 -20.88
N PHE A 625 -24.30 -34.96 -20.28
CA PHE A 625 -25.60 -35.53 -19.87
C PHE A 625 -25.34 -36.76 -18.96
N PRO A 626 -26.12 -36.99 -17.87
CA PRO A 626 -27.31 -36.25 -17.41
C PRO A 626 -27.01 -35.07 -16.49
N ASP A 627 -25.75 -34.92 -16.09
CA ASP A 627 -25.28 -33.85 -15.22
C ASP A 627 -24.74 -32.70 -16.08
N CYS A 628 -24.69 -31.50 -15.50
CA CYS A 628 -24.11 -30.33 -16.14
C CYS A 628 -22.63 -30.55 -16.49
N GLY A 629 -22.18 -29.94 -17.57
CA GLY A 629 -20.78 -29.92 -17.98
C GLY A 629 -20.56 -28.99 -19.17
N ALA A 630 -19.29 -28.70 -19.47
CA ALA A 630 -18.90 -28.01 -20.68
C ALA A 630 -19.04 -28.90 -21.92
N ASP A 631 -19.06 -28.30 -23.11
CA ASP A 631 -19.01 -29.06 -24.36
C ASP A 631 -17.62 -29.73 -24.52
N PRO A 632 -17.54 -31.08 -24.56
CA PRO A 632 -16.26 -31.76 -24.78
C PRO A 632 -15.75 -31.67 -26.23
N THR A 633 -16.54 -31.11 -27.14
CA THR A 633 -16.22 -30.97 -28.56
C THR A 633 -16.27 -29.52 -29.02
N ASP A 634 -15.12 -28.99 -29.44
CA ASP A 634 -15.06 -27.65 -30.02
C ASP A 634 -15.84 -27.57 -31.34
N ASP A 635 -16.79 -26.64 -31.42
CA ASP A 635 -17.41 -26.24 -32.68
C ASP A 635 -17.72 -24.72 -32.74
N LEU A 636 -18.74 -24.29 -33.48
CA LEU A 636 -19.11 -22.87 -33.66
C LEU A 636 -20.46 -22.52 -33.00
N LEU A 637 -21.10 -23.49 -32.36
CA LEU A 637 -22.24 -23.29 -31.51
C LEU A 637 -21.74 -22.74 -30.16
N GLU A 638 -22.61 -21.99 -29.51
CA GLU A 638 -22.30 -21.30 -28.26
C GLU A 638 -23.43 -21.58 -27.27
N CYS A 639 -23.06 -21.70 -26.00
CA CYS A 639 -23.95 -21.65 -24.86
C CYS A 639 -23.72 -20.33 -24.14
N GLN A 640 -24.72 -19.44 -24.13
CA GLN A 640 -24.63 -18.15 -23.44
C GLN A 640 -25.25 -18.17 -22.03
N SER A 641 -26.03 -19.20 -21.73
CA SER A 641 -26.62 -19.44 -20.40
C SER A 641 -27.45 -20.73 -20.39
N SER A 642 -27.38 -21.43 -19.26
CA SER A 642 -28.23 -22.57 -18.89
C SER A 642 -28.76 -22.37 -17.47
N GLU A 643 -30.07 -22.09 -17.32
CA GLU A 643 -30.70 -21.75 -16.01
C GLU A 643 -30.53 -22.81 -14.90
N ASN A 644 -30.03 -24.02 -15.21
CA ASN A 644 -29.86 -25.10 -14.24
C ASN A 644 -28.41 -25.55 -14.03
N CYS A 645 -27.44 -24.88 -14.66
CA CYS A 645 -26.04 -25.31 -14.63
C CYS A 645 -25.03 -24.24 -14.21
N ASN A 646 -25.46 -22.98 -14.12
CA ASN A 646 -24.67 -21.87 -13.59
C ASN A 646 -25.26 -21.41 -12.25
#